data_AF-A0A847G402-F1
#
_entry.id   AF-A0A847G402-F1
#
_cell.length_a   1.000
_cell.length_b   1.000
_cell.length_c   1.000
_cell.angle_alpha   90.00
_cell.angle_beta   90.00
_cell.angle_gamma   90.00
#
_symmetry.space_group_name_H-M   'P 1'
#
loop_
_entity.id
_entity.type
_entity.pdbx_description
1 polymer ?
#
loop_
_entity_poly.entity_id
_entity_poly.type
_entity_poly.pdbx_seq_one_letter_code
_entity_poly.pdbx_strand_id
1 'polypeptide(L)'
;AKDSLYLSLPPVQLTGLVIPGHPSTVEWILYPGAFCFLLAFLSITFFRKNRDLWFWSLVALLCLLWALGENVAWNKTLITLPVLNLLRVPARGVYFLSVAFLMMSVTCLDRLLRSNPEKAVFLRLGSIGVAVLVLLVQGFVAFSNPDKNLFIVYHMVCWAVMTVLILLYSYRKISMISFVITLGIVGILDIGYVDFRLINTRTSQNAFTDGGDFGDALIEKGNDFRSFSASYSISQQTAAFRDLELSDGIDPMQLISYSNFIRESTGSSVDGYSVTLPEFRNGKPELDNFGVKPSALKFSLLNVRYLVSAFPIDEEGWVEEEFQESGFLYRNDLARGWAWIEPSLGSGVKDYDSVSQVVRTNNQIRVLAEGPGFLHISEIDYPGWQATVDGKPARIHKAYGVIRAVEVEEGLHNVTMIFRPVRVFYGVLISLMTVGLGLVMLEKNKHRWLISAVLVIFVVTSIPYLMGYFFQETDWRFTGFLFGVEDGNSYIAKMLSGTFGNWLFRSPFSTLSQSGVLAFFPYILLGKLASPPALHDQLVVLFQIFRFFASGLLIWATYSFVSLFIISPAYKKLATLVILIGGGLGWLGWVFIPDDGSWRLPLEVYSPEAFGFLSIVGLPHLAAARALLLLGFTGFIKQINTGFRFSSMWKSGMFWLAAGFFQPLTLAVGCVVLTVTVLFIYLFSDIHRENQGLPLIKRALFMGAAASPWIVYNLLFFSSDAYLVEWYKQNIISSPPLYDYLWSFGVYLMAAIPAILKIFKEKVQNAMILPAWVMCASILAYVPYNLQRRFIEGVWVAIVVLIFLSLEMIKDRRWHIGYSSLITTTCIAPLLVLMTLSQGVMRIDLPVYRPSSEVKMFEYLAKVAEPGDTVLCSYETGNALPAWAPVFVLAGHGPESANLEAVIIDIEKFYSRESTMEWRNGFILRNSVDFMILGPEEKKSVPSSFVLEDVFQPIYDDQNYQVFKVVSGWNE
;
A
#
# COMPACT_ATOMS: atom_id res chain seq x y z
N ALA A 1 27.52 -29.32 2.68
CA ALA A 1 28.25 -28.95 3.91
C ALA A 1 29.27 -27.82 3.70
N LYS A 2 30.00 -27.72 2.56
CA LYS A 2 30.94 -26.59 2.33
C LYS A 2 30.25 -25.21 2.21
N ASP A 3 29.04 -25.14 1.66
CA ASP A 3 28.28 -23.87 1.60
C ASP A 3 27.58 -23.51 2.90
N SER A 4 27.11 -24.50 3.65
CA SER A 4 26.53 -24.34 4.98
C SER A 4 27.67 -23.93 5.93
N LEU A 5 27.67 -22.71 6.45
CA LEU A 5 28.78 -22.06 7.19
C LEU A 5 29.79 -21.26 6.34
N TYR A 6 29.51 -21.00 5.06
CA TYR A 6 30.29 -20.05 4.26
C TYR A 6 30.32 -18.65 4.91
N LEU A 7 31.45 -17.94 4.78
CA LEU A 7 31.67 -16.64 5.44
C LEU A 7 31.45 -16.65 6.97
N SER A 8 31.80 -17.75 7.63
CA SER A 8 31.91 -17.80 9.10
C SER A 8 32.76 -16.65 9.62
N LEU A 9 32.36 -16.02 10.73
CA LEU A 9 33.08 -14.89 11.31
C LEU A 9 34.45 -15.37 11.82
N PRO A 10 35.56 -14.86 11.26
CA PRO A 10 36.89 -15.21 11.75
C PRO A 10 37.08 -14.66 13.17
N PRO A 11 37.70 -15.41 14.11
CA PRO A 11 37.92 -14.94 15.48
C PRO A 11 38.68 -13.60 15.57
N VAL A 12 39.56 -13.31 14.60
CA VAL A 12 40.25 -12.01 14.54
C VAL A 12 39.28 -10.83 14.34
N GLN A 13 38.14 -11.03 13.68
CA GLN A 13 37.15 -9.98 13.47
C GLN A 13 36.40 -9.61 14.77
N LEU A 14 36.57 -10.36 15.87
CA LEU A 14 36.05 -9.97 17.19
C LEU A 14 36.67 -8.68 17.72
N THR A 15 37.86 -8.29 17.24
CA THR A 15 38.42 -6.96 17.52
C THR A 15 37.53 -5.85 16.97
N GLY A 16 36.68 -6.16 15.99
CA GLY A 16 35.62 -5.32 15.43
C GLY A 16 34.77 -4.62 16.49
N LEU A 17 34.52 -5.30 17.62
CA LEU A 17 33.68 -4.79 18.72
C LEU A 17 34.21 -3.48 19.33
N VAL A 18 35.51 -3.25 19.17
CA VAL A 18 36.24 -2.15 19.80
C VAL A 18 36.94 -1.27 18.76
N ILE A 19 37.34 -1.86 17.63
CA ILE A 19 38.00 -1.17 16.52
C ILE A 19 37.12 -1.42 15.30
N PRO A 20 36.39 -0.42 14.79
CA PRO A 20 35.61 -0.60 13.58
C PRO A 20 36.54 -0.94 12.42
N GLY A 21 36.59 -2.23 12.07
CA GLY A 21 37.46 -2.71 11.00
C GLY A 21 36.91 -2.32 9.63
N HIS A 22 37.77 -2.39 8.62
CA HIS A 22 37.31 -2.53 7.23
C HIS A 22 37.48 -4.02 6.87
N PRO A 23 36.51 -4.88 7.24
CA PRO A 23 36.60 -6.29 6.87
C PRO A 23 36.64 -6.41 5.34
N SER A 24 37.20 -7.50 4.84
CA SER A 24 37.21 -7.83 3.41
C SER A 24 35.82 -8.11 2.85
N THR A 25 34.80 -8.21 3.70
CA THR A 25 33.39 -8.42 3.35
C THR A 25 32.48 -7.69 4.33
N VAL A 26 31.34 -7.20 3.83
CA VAL A 26 30.31 -6.53 4.64
C VAL A 26 29.67 -7.45 5.68
N GLU A 27 29.71 -8.77 5.45
CA GLU A 27 29.12 -9.77 6.36
C GLU A 27 29.85 -9.86 7.72
N TRP A 28 31.07 -9.32 7.83
CA TRP A 28 31.88 -9.36 9.06
C TRP A 28 31.92 -8.05 9.85
N ILE A 29 31.08 -7.07 9.48
CA ILE A 29 31.04 -5.78 10.19
C ILE A 29 30.44 -5.99 11.58
N LEU A 30 31.29 -5.88 12.60
CA LEU A 30 30.96 -6.13 14.00
C LEU A 30 31.28 -4.89 14.85
N TYR A 31 30.66 -3.74 14.59
CA TYR A 31 30.83 -2.54 15.43
C TYR A 31 29.48 -2.04 15.96
N PRO A 32 29.12 -2.34 17.22
CA PRO A 32 27.86 -1.89 17.80
C PRO A 32 27.87 -0.40 18.23
N GLY A 33 29.00 0.28 18.11
CA GLY A 33 29.24 1.62 18.65
C GLY A 33 29.85 1.58 20.06
N ALA A 34 30.74 2.53 20.33
CA ALA A 34 31.45 2.66 21.60
C ALA A 34 30.49 2.72 22.79
N PHE A 35 29.42 3.48 22.64
CA PHE A 35 28.38 3.66 23.64
C PHE A 35 27.61 2.37 23.96
N CYS A 36 27.10 1.69 22.94
CA CYS A 36 26.32 0.47 23.11
C CYS A 36 27.18 -0.62 23.75
N PHE A 37 28.42 -0.79 23.29
CA PHE A 37 29.33 -1.78 23.86
C PHE A 37 29.66 -1.48 25.32
N LEU A 38 30.06 -0.24 25.64
CA LEU A 38 30.43 0.17 26.99
C LEU A 38 29.27 -0.08 27.97
N LEU A 39 28.05 0.38 27.65
CA LEU A 39 26.90 0.18 28.50
C LEU A 39 26.46 -1.29 28.59
N ALA A 40 26.50 -2.05 27.49
CA ALA A 40 26.19 -3.47 27.51
C ALA A 40 27.15 -4.23 28.43
N PHE A 41 28.45 -3.94 28.37
CA PHE A 41 29.44 -4.57 29.25
C PHE A 41 29.23 -4.20 30.72
N LEU A 42 28.99 -2.91 31.00
CA LEU A 42 28.67 -2.44 32.36
C LEU A 42 27.38 -3.10 32.89
N SER A 43 26.39 -3.34 32.04
CA SER A 43 25.13 -3.95 32.46
C SER A 43 25.33 -5.33 33.10
N ILE A 44 26.22 -6.16 32.54
CA ILE A 44 26.55 -7.52 33.02
C ILE A 44 27.17 -7.48 34.41
N THR A 45 28.02 -6.49 34.69
CA THR A 45 28.73 -6.39 35.97
C THR A 45 27.81 -5.86 37.08
N PHE A 46 26.93 -4.91 36.78
CA PHE A 46 26.09 -4.23 37.78
C PHE A 46 24.73 -4.86 38.04
N PHE A 47 24.15 -5.54 37.06
CA PHE A 47 22.74 -5.90 37.09
C PHE A 47 22.49 -7.41 36.98
N ARG A 48 23.40 -8.21 37.55
CA ARG A 48 23.39 -9.69 37.58
C ARG A 48 22.10 -10.34 38.08
N LYS A 49 21.20 -9.61 38.74
CA LYS A 49 19.89 -10.13 39.19
C LYS A 49 18.73 -9.84 38.22
N ASN A 50 18.96 -9.12 37.12
CA ASN A 50 17.93 -8.81 36.14
C ASN A 50 17.72 -9.97 35.16
N ARG A 51 16.50 -10.53 35.10
CA ARG A 51 16.15 -11.64 34.19
C ARG A 51 16.24 -11.22 32.72
N ASP A 52 15.81 -9.99 32.39
CA ASP A 52 15.84 -9.49 31.01
C ASP A 52 17.28 -9.38 30.49
N LEU A 53 18.20 -8.97 31.37
CA LEU A 53 19.61 -8.88 31.03
C LEU A 53 20.22 -10.25 30.75
N TRP A 54 19.89 -11.25 31.57
CA TRP A 54 20.34 -12.62 31.35
C TRP A 54 19.82 -13.20 30.04
N PHE A 55 18.55 -12.93 29.71
CA PHE A 55 17.97 -13.31 28.44
C PHE A 55 18.77 -12.71 27.28
N TRP A 56 18.99 -11.39 27.26
CA TRP A 56 19.75 -10.75 26.17
C TRP A 56 21.22 -11.14 26.14
N SER A 57 21.84 -11.41 27.30
CA SER A 57 23.22 -11.91 27.36
C SER A 57 23.33 -13.33 26.79
N LEU A 58 22.34 -14.18 27.05
CA LEU A 58 22.27 -15.52 26.46
C LEU A 58 22.05 -15.44 24.94
N VAL A 59 21.16 -14.55 24.49
CA VAL A 59 20.95 -14.30 23.05
C VAL A 59 22.25 -13.82 22.40
N ALA A 60 22.93 -12.83 22.98
CA ALA A 60 24.22 -12.34 22.49
C ALA A 60 25.24 -13.48 22.37
N LEU A 61 25.38 -14.30 23.41
CA LEU A 61 26.30 -15.44 23.42
C LEU A 61 25.96 -16.46 22.32
N LEU A 62 24.69 -16.86 22.21
CA LEU A 62 24.26 -17.84 21.21
C LEU A 62 24.45 -17.30 19.78
N CYS A 63 24.12 -16.03 19.53
CA CYS A 63 24.32 -15.39 18.23
C CYS A 63 25.81 -15.24 17.89
N LEU A 64 26.67 -14.95 18.86
CA LEU A 64 28.11 -14.90 18.67
C LEU A 64 28.68 -16.29 18.34
N LEU A 65 28.30 -17.31 19.11
CA LEU A 65 28.74 -18.70 18.88
C LEU A 65 28.24 -19.23 17.54
N TRP A 66 27.03 -18.83 17.11
CA TRP A 66 26.55 -19.10 15.76
C TRP A 66 27.37 -18.35 14.71
N ALA A 67 27.63 -17.05 14.90
CA ALA A 67 28.35 -16.21 13.95
C ALA A 67 29.77 -16.71 13.65
N LEU A 68 30.46 -17.24 14.66
CA LEU A 68 31.77 -17.89 14.51
C LEU A 68 31.73 -19.14 13.60
N GLY A 69 30.54 -19.69 13.34
CA GLY A 69 30.29 -20.68 12.29
C GLY A 69 31.20 -21.91 12.42
N GLU A 70 32.02 -22.17 11.40
CA GLU A 70 32.93 -23.33 11.35
C GLU A 70 33.98 -23.37 12.46
N ASN A 71 34.26 -22.23 13.08
CA ASN A 71 35.19 -22.11 14.21
C ASN A 71 34.61 -22.69 15.51
N VAL A 72 33.33 -23.05 15.55
CA VAL A 72 32.69 -23.71 16.70
C VAL A 72 32.20 -25.10 16.31
N ALA A 73 32.77 -26.11 16.96
CA ALA A 73 32.62 -27.52 16.58
C ALA A 73 31.15 -27.98 16.44
N TRP A 74 30.27 -27.55 17.35
CA TRP A 74 28.87 -27.96 17.36
C TRP A 74 28.01 -27.41 16.20
N ASN A 75 28.46 -26.35 15.50
CA ASN A 75 27.70 -25.73 14.42
C ASN A 75 27.67 -26.66 13.22
N LYS A 76 28.73 -27.46 13.02
CA LYS A 76 28.80 -28.52 12.00
C LYS A 76 27.71 -29.59 12.21
N THR A 77 27.33 -29.85 13.46
CA THR A 77 26.22 -30.75 13.79
C THR A 77 24.87 -30.05 13.66
N LEU A 78 24.76 -28.78 14.08
CA LEU A 78 23.50 -28.03 13.98
C LEU A 78 23.02 -27.87 12.52
N ILE A 79 23.95 -27.66 11.58
CA ILE A 79 23.60 -27.54 10.15
C ILE A 79 23.13 -28.85 9.52
N THR A 80 23.20 -30.00 10.21
CA THR A 80 22.58 -31.23 9.69
C THR A 80 21.08 -31.29 9.99
N LEU A 81 20.59 -30.41 10.87
CA LEU A 81 19.15 -30.32 11.16
C LEU A 81 18.41 -29.66 9.98
N PRO A 82 17.20 -30.15 9.65
CA PRO A 82 16.34 -29.50 8.66
C PRO A 82 16.14 -28.02 8.97
N VAL A 83 16.02 -27.18 7.95
CA VAL A 83 15.89 -25.71 8.02
C VAL A 83 17.19 -24.99 8.37
N LEU A 84 17.94 -25.44 9.39
CA LEU A 84 19.24 -24.85 9.72
C LEU A 84 20.28 -25.09 8.61
N ASN A 85 20.14 -26.20 7.88
CA ASN A 85 20.92 -26.49 6.68
C ASN A 85 20.73 -25.47 5.54
N LEU A 86 19.67 -24.65 5.59
CA LEU A 86 19.42 -23.56 4.63
C LEU A 86 20.17 -22.25 5.00
N LEU A 87 20.69 -22.13 6.23
CA LEU A 87 21.42 -20.95 6.68
C LEU A 87 22.87 -20.99 6.18
N ARG A 88 23.16 -20.19 5.15
CA ARG A 88 24.46 -20.19 4.48
C ARG A 88 25.55 -19.39 5.20
N VAL A 89 25.21 -18.18 5.68
CA VAL A 89 26.16 -17.19 6.22
C VAL A 89 25.94 -17.01 7.73
N PRO A 90 26.70 -17.69 8.60
CA PRO A 90 26.49 -17.61 10.04
C PRO A 90 26.81 -16.21 10.59
N ALA A 91 27.77 -15.51 9.98
CA ALA A 91 28.19 -14.17 10.41
C ALA A 91 27.03 -13.15 10.49
N ARG A 92 25.92 -13.37 9.76
CA ARG A 92 24.68 -12.57 9.92
C ARG A 92 24.08 -12.65 11.32
N GLY A 93 24.46 -13.64 12.14
CA GLY A 93 24.19 -13.67 13.58
C GLY A 93 24.68 -12.42 14.31
N VAL A 94 25.69 -11.72 13.79
CA VAL A 94 26.18 -10.43 14.28
C VAL A 94 25.06 -9.38 14.32
N TYR A 95 24.10 -9.42 13.39
CA TYR A 95 22.95 -8.51 13.42
C TYR A 95 22.14 -8.67 14.73
N PHE A 96 21.82 -9.91 15.10
CA PHE A 96 21.08 -10.20 16.34
C PHE A 96 21.93 -9.95 17.59
N LEU A 97 23.25 -10.15 17.51
CA LEU A 97 24.18 -9.76 18.55
C LEU A 97 24.14 -8.24 18.80
N SER A 98 24.11 -7.41 17.75
CA SER A 98 23.97 -5.96 17.87
C SER A 98 22.65 -5.55 18.51
N VAL A 99 21.53 -6.21 18.17
CA VAL A 99 20.24 -6.01 18.84
C VAL A 99 20.32 -6.36 20.32
N ALA A 100 20.97 -7.48 20.67
CA ALA A 100 21.15 -7.86 22.07
C ALA A 100 21.98 -6.82 22.84
N PHE A 101 23.09 -6.34 22.28
CA PHE A 101 23.88 -5.26 22.89
C PHE A 101 23.09 -3.97 23.07
N LEU A 102 22.26 -3.59 22.09
CA LEU A 102 21.38 -2.43 22.22
C LEU A 102 20.36 -2.60 23.36
N MET A 103 19.74 -3.77 23.48
CA MET A 103 18.78 -4.02 24.55
C MET A 103 19.43 -4.01 25.94
N MET A 104 20.65 -4.53 26.04
CA MET A 104 21.47 -4.47 27.26
C MET A 104 21.88 -3.03 27.59
N SER A 105 22.30 -2.26 26.59
CA SER A 105 22.71 -0.86 26.76
C SER A 105 21.55 0.02 27.20
N VAL A 106 20.37 -0.12 26.60
CA VAL A 106 19.14 0.59 26.99
C VAL A 106 18.73 0.24 28.42
N THR A 107 18.80 -1.03 28.81
CA THR A 107 18.50 -1.47 30.18
C THR A 107 19.47 -0.83 31.18
N CYS A 108 20.76 -0.71 30.81
CA CYS A 108 21.75 -0.02 31.62
C CYS A 108 21.47 1.48 31.72
N LEU A 109 21.16 2.12 30.60
CA LEU A 109 20.86 3.55 30.51
C LEU A 109 19.62 3.90 31.34
N ASP A 110 18.52 3.17 31.20
CA ASP A 110 17.29 3.41 31.97
C ASP A 110 17.54 3.35 33.48
N ARG A 111 18.35 2.40 33.92
CA ARG A 111 18.76 2.29 35.33
C ARG A 111 19.68 3.41 35.76
N LEU A 112 20.65 3.78 34.93
CA LEU A 112 21.57 4.88 35.17
C LEU A 112 20.80 6.20 35.35
N LEU A 113 19.77 6.44 34.54
CA LEU A 113 18.90 7.62 34.63
C LEU A 113 17.99 7.62 35.88
N ARG A 114 17.69 6.45 36.46
CA ARG A 114 16.80 6.30 37.64
C ARG A 114 17.53 6.11 38.98
N SER A 115 18.83 5.80 38.98
CA SER A 115 19.57 5.36 40.18
C SER A 115 20.21 6.48 41.00
N ASN A 116 20.44 6.23 42.30
CA ASN A 116 21.00 7.20 43.25
C ASN A 116 22.55 7.23 43.18
N PRO A 117 23.22 8.41 43.29
CA PRO A 117 24.64 8.60 42.99
C PRO A 117 25.63 7.79 43.85
N GLU A 118 25.24 7.39 45.05
CA GLU A 118 26.11 6.64 45.97
C GLU A 118 26.46 5.23 45.47
N LYS A 119 25.58 4.63 44.66
CA LYS A 119 25.85 3.34 44.00
C LYS A 119 26.66 3.49 42.69
N ALA A 120 26.99 4.73 42.28
CA ALA A 120 27.67 5.03 41.03
C ALA A 120 29.20 4.93 41.12
N VAL A 121 29.82 4.75 42.29
CA VAL A 121 31.29 4.63 42.40
C VAL A 121 31.82 3.47 41.57
N PHE A 122 31.19 2.30 41.67
CA PHE A 122 31.58 1.16 40.86
C PHE A 122 31.28 1.35 39.37
N LEU A 123 30.18 2.03 39.02
CA LEU A 123 29.88 2.39 37.63
C LEU A 123 30.98 3.26 37.02
N ARG A 124 31.47 4.27 37.77
CA ARG A 124 32.59 5.15 37.35
C ARG A 124 33.88 4.37 37.17
N LEU A 125 34.22 3.51 38.13
CA LEU A 125 35.43 2.65 38.06
C LEU A 125 35.34 1.67 36.88
N GLY A 126 34.16 1.08 36.67
CA GLY A 126 33.89 0.20 35.54
C GLY A 126 34.00 0.93 34.20
N SER A 127 33.40 2.12 34.06
CA SER A 127 33.47 2.89 32.81
C SER A 127 34.90 3.32 32.50
N ILE A 128 35.66 3.77 33.51
CA ILE A 128 37.07 4.12 33.36
C ILE A 128 37.89 2.88 32.99
N GLY A 129 37.69 1.76 33.68
CA GLY A 129 38.44 0.52 33.43
C GLY A 129 38.24 -0.01 32.01
N VAL A 130 36.99 -0.05 31.52
CA VAL A 130 36.69 -0.47 30.15
C VAL A 130 37.26 0.51 29.13
N ALA A 131 37.10 1.82 29.35
CA ALA A 131 37.63 2.83 28.45
C ALA A 131 39.16 2.77 28.35
N VAL A 132 39.87 2.64 29.47
CA VAL A 132 41.33 2.51 29.48
C VAL A 132 41.76 1.25 28.73
N LEU A 133 41.13 0.10 28.99
CA LEU A 133 41.43 -1.14 28.29
C LEU A 133 41.25 -0.99 26.78
N VAL A 134 40.12 -0.41 26.36
CA VAL A 134 39.81 -0.17 24.94
C VAL A 134 40.82 0.78 24.30
N LEU A 135 41.13 1.90 24.96
CA LEU A 135 42.09 2.88 24.46
C LEU A 135 43.51 2.31 24.37
N LEU A 136 43.91 1.44 25.30
CA LEU A 136 45.20 0.72 25.23
C LEU A 136 45.24 -0.24 24.05
N VAL A 137 44.18 -1.01 23.81
CA VAL A 137 44.07 -1.91 22.66
C VAL A 137 44.11 -1.10 21.35
N GLN A 138 43.32 -0.04 21.25
CA GLN A 138 43.33 0.86 20.09
C GLN A 138 44.71 1.50 19.89
N GLY A 139 45.39 1.91 20.98
CA GLY A 139 46.70 2.55 20.93
C GLY A 139 47.80 1.61 20.46
N PHE A 140 47.76 0.37 20.92
CA PHE A 140 48.65 -0.68 20.42
C PHE A 140 48.45 -0.94 18.93
N VAL A 141 47.20 -1.00 18.46
CA VAL A 141 46.88 -1.22 17.03
C VAL A 141 47.28 -0.02 16.18
N ALA A 142 47.02 1.21 16.64
CA ALA A 142 47.44 2.45 15.98
C ALA A 142 48.97 2.51 15.85
N PHE A 143 49.69 2.19 16.94
CA PHE A 143 51.15 2.11 16.94
C PHE A 143 51.67 1.08 15.94
N SER A 144 50.98 -0.07 15.84
CA SER A 144 51.39 -1.17 14.95
C SER A 144 51.00 -0.94 13.47
N ASN A 145 50.12 0.02 13.16
CA ASN A 145 49.60 0.28 11.80
C ASN A 145 49.57 1.79 11.49
N PRO A 146 50.73 2.40 11.15
CA PRO A 146 50.87 3.85 11.00
C PRO A 146 49.90 4.47 9.98
N ASP A 147 49.57 3.75 8.92
CA ASP A 147 48.73 4.24 7.80
C ASP A 147 47.25 4.38 8.15
N LYS A 148 46.79 3.83 9.29
CA LYS A 148 45.38 3.84 9.73
C LYS A 148 45.12 4.76 10.95
N ASN A 149 46.08 5.60 11.31
CA ASN A 149 46.05 6.36 12.57
C ASN A 149 44.86 7.31 12.72
N LEU A 150 44.49 8.09 11.71
CA LEU A 150 43.44 9.11 11.87
C LEU A 150 42.07 8.50 12.21
N PHE A 151 41.75 7.36 11.60
CA PHE A 151 40.50 6.65 11.84
C PHE A 151 40.48 6.04 13.25
N ILE A 152 41.55 5.39 13.69
CA ILE A 152 41.60 4.81 15.05
C ILE A 152 41.57 5.92 16.11
N VAL A 153 42.28 7.03 15.89
CA VAL A 153 42.29 8.20 16.77
C VAL A 153 40.91 8.83 16.90
N TYR A 154 40.15 8.93 15.80
CA TYR A 154 38.75 9.39 15.86
C TYR A 154 37.91 8.56 16.83
N HIS A 155 38.00 7.23 16.76
CA HIS A 155 37.26 6.34 17.65
C HIS A 155 37.76 6.43 19.09
N MET A 156 39.08 6.56 19.31
CA MET A 156 39.63 6.82 20.64
C MET A 156 39.02 8.09 21.26
N VAL A 157 38.87 9.16 20.47
CA VAL A 157 38.22 10.39 20.92
C VAL A 157 36.75 10.13 21.27
N CYS A 158 36.00 9.42 20.42
CA CYS A 158 34.60 9.05 20.74
C CYS A 158 34.51 8.25 22.04
N TRP A 159 35.38 7.26 22.24
CA TRP A 159 35.46 6.46 23.48
C TRP A 159 35.78 7.31 24.71
N ALA A 160 36.75 8.23 24.60
CA ALA A 160 37.12 9.14 25.67
C ALA A 160 35.97 10.11 26.01
N VAL A 161 35.36 10.73 25.00
CA VAL A 161 34.22 11.65 25.16
C VAL A 161 33.04 10.93 25.80
N MET A 162 32.67 9.72 25.34
CA MET A 162 31.58 8.93 25.93
C MET A 162 31.84 8.62 27.41
N THR A 163 33.07 8.25 27.74
CA THR A 163 33.47 7.97 29.13
C THR A 163 33.36 9.22 29.99
N VAL A 164 33.86 10.35 29.52
CA VAL A 164 33.76 11.64 30.23
C VAL A 164 32.31 12.05 30.42
N LEU A 165 31.45 11.88 29.42
CA LEU A 165 30.01 12.19 29.53
C LEU A 165 29.32 11.37 30.61
N ILE A 166 29.57 10.06 30.66
CA ILE A 166 29.03 9.17 31.71
C ILE A 166 29.53 9.62 33.08
N LEU A 167 30.82 9.95 33.21
CA LEU A 167 31.39 10.45 34.46
C LEU A 167 30.74 11.77 34.88
N LEU A 168 30.70 12.78 34.02
CA LEU A 168 30.08 14.08 34.28
C LEU A 168 28.63 13.94 34.74
N TYR A 169 27.85 13.09 34.08
CA TYR A 169 26.48 12.81 34.50
C TYR A 169 26.43 12.11 35.85
N SER A 170 27.27 11.09 36.08
CA SER A 170 27.34 10.35 37.35
C SER A 170 27.77 11.21 38.55
N TYR A 171 28.50 12.31 38.30
CA TYR A 171 28.90 13.34 39.27
C TYR A 171 27.90 14.51 39.35
N ARG A 172 26.78 14.44 38.61
CA ARG A 172 25.76 15.51 38.49
C ARG A 172 26.31 16.86 38.03
N LYS A 173 27.36 16.86 37.20
CA LYS A 173 27.92 18.08 36.59
C LYS A 173 27.14 18.55 35.36
N ILE A 174 26.37 17.65 34.75
CA ILE A 174 25.49 17.94 33.60
C ILE A 174 24.07 17.45 33.87
N SER A 175 23.08 18.12 33.28
CA SER A 175 21.67 17.74 33.40
C SER A 175 21.37 16.43 32.65
N MET A 176 20.26 15.76 32.99
CA MET A 176 19.77 14.59 32.26
C MET A 176 19.54 14.89 30.77
N ILE A 177 18.90 16.01 30.47
CA ILE A 177 18.56 16.40 29.10
C ILE A 177 19.83 16.63 28.30
N SER A 178 20.77 17.40 28.87
CA SER A 178 22.07 17.65 28.23
C SER A 178 22.84 16.35 28.00
N PHE A 179 22.88 15.46 28.99
CA PHE A 179 23.52 14.15 28.86
C PHE A 179 22.92 13.34 27.70
N VAL A 180 21.59 13.20 27.64
CA VAL A 180 20.92 12.42 26.59
C VAL A 180 21.13 13.03 25.20
N ILE A 181 21.04 14.36 25.05
CA ILE A 181 21.26 15.04 23.77
C ILE A 181 22.71 14.85 23.30
N THR A 182 23.69 15.14 24.16
CA THR A 182 25.11 15.02 23.80
C THR A 182 25.48 13.57 23.51
N LEU A 183 24.95 12.63 24.29
CA LEU A 183 25.11 11.20 24.06
C LEU A 183 24.57 10.78 22.68
N GLY A 184 23.38 11.26 22.30
CA GLY A 184 22.80 11.01 20.99
C GLY A 184 23.66 11.56 19.85
N ILE A 185 24.14 12.80 19.97
CA ILE A 185 25.02 13.42 18.96
C ILE A 185 26.31 12.63 18.80
N VAL A 186 27.00 12.32 19.90
CA VAL A 186 28.27 11.58 19.83
C VAL A 186 28.06 10.16 19.32
N GLY A 187 26.91 9.53 19.62
CA GLY A 187 26.55 8.21 19.07
C GLY A 187 26.30 8.23 17.56
N ILE A 188 25.62 9.27 17.04
CA ILE A 188 25.42 9.48 15.60
C ILE A 188 26.77 9.70 14.91
N LEU A 189 27.67 10.47 15.51
CA LEU A 189 29.00 10.71 14.96
C LEU A 189 29.83 9.41 14.92
N ASP A 190 29.89 8.67 16.03
CA ASP A 190 30.63 7.41 16.16
C ASP A 190 30.22 6.38 15.10
N ILE A 191 28.93 6.10 14.98
CA ILE A 191 28.44 5.10 14.01
C ILE A 191 28.41 5.69 12.58
N GLY A 192 28.00 6.94 12.43
CA GLY A 192 27.85 7.58 11.12
C GLY A 192 29.16 7.71 10.35
N TYR A 193 30.29 7.88 11.03
CA TYR A 193 31.59 7.87 10.36
C TYR A 193 32.00 6.48 9.87
N VAL A 194 31.64 5.42 10.59
CA VAL A 194 31.83 4.03 10.15
C VAL A 194 30.97 3.77 8.91
N ASP A 195 29.69 4.15 8.94
CA ASP A 195 28.77 3.98 7.81
C ASP A 195 29.23 4.76 6.57
N PHE A 196 29.65 6.03 6.73
CA PHE A 196 30.15 6.85 5.63
C PHE A 196 31.35 6.22 4.93
N ARG A 197 32.23 5.56 5.68
CA ARG A 197 33.42 4.87 5.15
C ARG A 197 33.07 3.61 4.34
N LEU A 198 31.87 3.06 4.51
CA LEU A 198 31.37 1.92 3.72
C LEU A 198 30.79 2.37 2.37
N ILE A 199 30.56 3.67 2.17
CA ILE A 199 30.00 4.21 0.94
C ILE A 199 31.16 4.52 -0.03
N ASN A 200 31.08 3.95 -1.24
CA ASN A 200 31.97 4.29 -2.34
C ASN A 200 31.17 4.99 -3.45
N THR A 201 31.45 6.28 -3.67
CA THR A 201 30.78 7.06 -4.73
C THR A 201 31.48 6.86 -6.07
N ARG A 202 30.74 6.41 -7.08
CA ARG A 202 31.20 6.28 -8.46
C ARG A 202 30.34 7.17 -9.37
N THR A 203 30.93 7.69 -10.45
CA THR A 203 30.16 8.36 -11.51
C THR A 203 29.31 7.32 -12.26
N SER A 204 28.19 7.74 -12.85
CA SER A 204 27.36 6.85 -13.68
C SER A 204 28.17 6.22 -14.81
N GLN A 205 29.02 7.01 -15.46
CA GLN A 205 29.91 6.54 -16.52
C GLN A 205 30.81 5.39 -16.04
N ASN A 206 31.45 5.50 -14.87
CA ASN A 206 32.35 4.46 -14.34
C ASN A 206 31.61 3.27 -13.69
N ALA A 207 30.31 3.39 -13.43
CA ALA A 207 29.52 2.33 -12.80
C ALA A 207 29.03 1.29 -13.82
N PHE A 208 28.93 1.66 -15.09
CA PHE A 208 28.35 0.84 -16.17
C PHE A 208 29.34 0.63 -17.35
N THR A 209 30.65 0.77 -17.10
CA THR A 209 31.72 0.52 -18.07
C THR A 209 32.11 -0.95 -18.20
N ASP A 210 31.89 -1.77 -17.17
CA ASP A 210 32.30 -3.18 -17.17
C ASP A 210 31.47 -3.94 -18.23
N GLY A 211 32.12 -4.32 -19.34
CA GLY A 211 31.47 -4.90 -20.51
C GLY A 211 30.65 -3.91 -21.34
N GLY A 212 30.97 -2.62 -21.26
CA GLY A 212 30.24 -1.54 -21.92
C GLY A 212 30.34 -1.60 -23.44
N ASP A 213 31.50 -1.99 -23.98
CA ASP A 213 31.75 -2.19 -25.41
C ASP A 213 30.84 -3.27 -26.01
N PHE A 214 30.76 -4.45 -25.37
CA PHE A 214 29.81 -5.48 -25.75
C PHE A 214 28.36 -5.02 -25.59
N GLY A 215 28.05 -4.30 -24.51
CA GLY A 215 26.72 -3.76 -24.28
C GLY A 215 26.27 -2.81 -25.39
N ASP A 216 27.14 -1.92 -25.83
CA ASP A 216 26.87 -0.97 -26.91
C ASP A 216 26.70 -1.70 -28.26
N ALA A 217 27.57 -2.68 -28.55
CA ALA A 217 27.47 -3.49 -29.76
C ALA A 217 26.15 -4.31 -29.85
N LEU A 218 25.66 -4.82 -28.71
CA LEU A 218 24.42 -5.59 -28.66
C LEU A 218 23.16 -4.71 -28.84
N ILE A 219 23.14 -3.49 -28.31
CA ILE A 219 22.02 -2.56 -28.52
C ILE A 219 21.79 -2.31 -30.02
N GLU A 220 22.87 -2.17 -30.80
CA GLU A 220 22.76 -1.95 -32.24
C GLU A 220 22.10 -3.12 -32.99
N LYS A 221 22.08 -4.33 -32.39
CA LYS A 221 21.43 -5.52 -32.95
C LYS A 221 19.94 -5.64 -32.59
N GLY A 222 19.42 -4.75 -31.75
CA GLY A 222 18.03 -4.73 -31.28
C GLY A 222 17.79 -5.52 -29.99
N ASN A 223 16.52 -5.71 -29.62
CA ASN A 223 16.12 -6.26 -28.30
C ASN A 223 15.35 -7.60 -28.39
N ASP A 224 15.35 -8.26 -29.56
CA ASP A 224 14.56 -9.48 -29.82
C ASP A 224 15.32 -10.78 -29.48
N PHE A 225 16.21 -10.75 -28.49
CA PHE A 225 17.05 -11.88 -28.13
C PHE A 225 17.51 -11.83 -26.68
N ARG A 226 18.03 -12.96 -26.20
CA ARG A 226 18.88 -13.03 -25.01
C ARG A 226 20.35 -13.10 -25.40
N SER A 227 21.18 -12.63 -24.49
CA SER A 227 22.62 -12.77 -24.54
C SER A 227 23.08 -13.79 -23.50
N PHE A 228 24.26 -14.38 -23.71
CA PHE A 228 24.90 -15.26 -22.75
C PHE A 228 26.37 -14.90 -22.60
N SER A 229 26.86 -14.74 -21.37
CA SER A 229 28.29 -14.61 -21.09
C SER A 229 28.90 -15.87 -20.48
N ALA A 230 29.88 -16.45 -21.18
CA ALA A 230 30.66 -17.58 -20.66
C ALA A 230 31.61 -17.16 -19.52
N SER A 231 31.97 -15.88 -19.47
CA SER A 231 33.04 -15.33 -18.62
C SER A 231 32.62 -14.07 -17.84
N TYR A 232 31.32 -13.81 -17.69
CA TYR A 232 30.79 -12.60 -17.06
C TYR A 232 31.35 -11.31 -17.70
N SER A 233 31.59 -11.33 -19.02
CA SER A 233 32.13 -10.20 -19.79
C SER A 233 31.18 -9.02 -19.88
N ILE A 234 29.87 -9.23 -19.64
CA ILE A 234 28.89 -8.15 -19.44
C ILE A 234 28.32 -8.31 -18.03
N SER A 235 28.47 -7.27 -17.22
CA SER A 235 27.90 -7.28 -15.86
C SER A 235 26.38 -7.10 -15.90
N GLN A 236 25.66 -7.69 -14.93
CA GLN A 236 24.19 -7.54 -14.82
C GLN A 236 23.76 -6.07 -14.70
N GLN A 237 24.53 -5.21 -14.02
CA GLN A 237 24.21 -3.79 -13.93
C GLN A 237 24.37 -3.06 -15.28
N THR A 238 25.39 -3.41 -16.07
CA THR A 238 25.62 -2.86 -17.41
C THR A 238 24.50 -3.28 -18.36
N ALA A 239 24.11 -4.56 -18.32
CA ALA A 239 23.00 -5.08 -19.12
C ALA A 239 21.66 -4.43 -18.76
N ALA A 240 21.35 -4.31 -17.46
CA ALA A 240 20.12 -3.67 -16.99
C ALA A 240 20.04 -2.18 -17.37
N PHE A 241 21.15 -1.45 -17.34
CA PHE A 241 21.20 -0.05 -17.77
C PHE A 241 20.92 0.10 -19.28
N ARG A 242 21.22 -0.94 -20.07
CA ARG A 242 21.13 -0.99 -21.53
C ARG A 242 19.92 -1.76 -22.05
N ASP A 243 19.01 -2.18 -21.17
CA ASP A 243 17.83 -3.00 -21.50
C ASP A 243 18.16 -4.31 -22.25
N LEU A 244 19.28 -4.95 -21.90
CA LEU A 244 19.71 -6.22 -22.47
C LEU A 244 19.21 -7.40 -21.63
N GLU A 245 18.55 -8.38 -22.27
CA GLU A 245 18.17 -9.63 -21.61
C GLU A 245 19.35 -10.60 -21.53
N LEU A 246 19.69 -11.05 -20.32
CA LEU A 246 20.72 -12.07 -20.07
C LEU A 246 20.11 -13.42 -19.72
N SER A 247 20.78 -14.50 -20.14
CA SER A 247 20.49 -15.87 -19.71
C SER A 247 21.45 -16.37 -18.61
N ASP A 248 22.47 -15.59 -18.30
CA ASP A 248 23.50 -15.83 -17.29
C ASP A 248 23.48 -14.77 -16.18
N GLY A 249 24.39 -14.90 -15.22
CA GLY A 249 24.63 -13.90 -14.18
C GLY A 249 24.59 -14.47 -12.77
N ILE A 250 24.43 -13.58 -11.79
CA ILE A 250 24.34 -13.93 -10.37
C ILE A 250 22.86 -14.07 -10.00
N ASP A 251 22.43 -15.29 -9.69
CA ASP A 251 21.10 -15.63 -9.19
C ASP A 251 21.22 -16.57 -7.97
N PRO A 252 20.91 -16.12 -6.75
CA PRO A 252 20.93 -16.98 -5.59
C PRO A 252 19.72 -17.93 -5.51
N MET A 253 18.64 -17.68 -6.26
CA MET A 253 17.37 -18.43 -6.20
C MET A 253 17.05 -19.12 -7.53
N GLN A 254 17.89 -20.07 -7.90
CA GLN A 254 17.77 -20.79 -9.17
C GLN A 254 16.80 -21.97 -9.07
N LEU A 255 16.05 -22.21 -10.15
CA LEU A 255 15.38 -23.50 -10.34
C LEU A 255 16.42 -24.57 -10.64
N ILE A 256 16.31 -25.74 -9.99
CA ILE A 256 17.19 -26.88 -10.25
C ILE A 256 17.19 -27.26 -11.74
N SER A 257 16.03 -27.19 -12.39
CA SER A 257 15.91 -27.44 -13.84
C SER A 257 16.70 -26.44 -14.69
N TYR A 258 16.69 -25.16 -14.32
CA TYR A 258 17.41 -24.12 -15.06
C TYR A 258 18.92 -24.23 -14.86
N SER A 259 19.36 -24.41 -13.61
CA SER A 259 20.77 -24.60 -13.26
C SER A 259 21.36 -25.81 -13.98
N ASN A 260 20.66 -26.97 -13.95
CA ASN A 260 21.09 -28.16 -14.69
C ASN A 260 21.12 -27.92 -16.20
N PHE A 261 20.13 -27.21 -16.75
CA PHE A 261 20.08 -26.89 -18.18
C PHE A 261 21.28 -26.03 -18.61
N ILE A 262 21.63 -24.97 -17.87
CA ILE A 262 22.79 -24.13 -18.18
C ILE A 262 24.10 -24.92 -18.05
N ARG A 263 24.24 -25.78 -17.03
CA ARG A 263 25.41 -26.65 -16.87
C ARG A 263 25.58 -27.59 -18.06
N GLU A 264 24.50 -28.26 -18.45
CA GLU A 264 24.48 -29.15 -19.60
C GLU A 264 24.63 -28.43 -20.94
N SER A 265 24.28 -27.14 -21.00
CA SER A 265 24.42 -26.30 -22.20
C SER A 265 25.82 -25.76 -22.35
N THR A 266 26.53 -25.51 -21.26
CA THR A 266 27.91 -24.99 -21.26
C THR A 266 28.95 -26.11 -21.31
N GLY A 267 28.60 -27.32 -20.88
CA GLY A 267 29.55 -28.41 -20.69
C GLY A 267 30.37 -28.26 -19.40
N SER A 268 29.91 -27.44 -18.45
CA SER A 268 30.52 -27.30 -17.12
C SER A 268 30.46 -28.63 -16.36
N SER A 269 31.59 -29.02 -15.75
CA SER A 269 31.74 -30.24 -14.93
C SER A 269 31.70 -29.96 -13.43
N VAL A 270 31.31 -28.73 -13.03
CA VAL A 270 31.28 -28.33 -11.62
C VAL A 270 30.04 -28.90 -10.94
N ASP A 271 30.25 -29.90 -10.08
CA ASP A 271 29.19 -30.47 -9.25
C ASP A 271 28.86 -29.57 -8.04
N GLY A 272 27.58 -29.20 -7.90
CA GLY A 272 27.07 -28.48 -6.72
C GLY A 272 26.15 -27.31 -7.04
N TYR A 273 25.85 -26.51 -6.03
CA TYR A 273 25.13 -25.24 -6.17
C TYR A 273 26.15 -24.10 -6.35
N SER A 274 25.91 -23.22 -7.32
CA SER A 274 26.60 -21.95 -7.48
C SER A 274 25.58 -20.82 -7.49
N VAL A 275 25.96 -19.65 -7.00
CA VAL A 275 25.13 -18.43 -7.18
C VAL A 275 25.26 -17.85 -8.58
N THR A 276 26.24 -18.29 -9.36
CA THR A 276 26.45 -17.87 -10.74
C THR A 276 26.01 -18.96 -11.71
N LEU A 277 25.49 -18.52 -12.85
CA LEU A 277 25.24 -19.36 -14.02
C LEU A 277 25.98 -18.70 -15.20
N PRO A 278 26.96 -19.35 -15.85
CA PRO A 278 27.56 -20.63 -15.48
C PRO A 278 28.34 -20.57 -14.16
N GLU A 279 28.72 -21.74 -13.62
CA GLU A 279 29.52 -21.80 -12.39
C GLU A 279 30.98 -21.41 -12.65
N PHE A 280 31.57 -20.60 -11.76
CA PHE A 280 32.99 -20.22 -11.83
C PHE A 280 33.79 -20.93 -10.72
N ARG A 281 34.70 -21.83 -11.11
CA ARG A 281 35.38 -22.76 -10.18
C ARG A 281 36.27 -22.07 -9.15
N ASN A 282 37.01 -21.04 -9.54
CA ASN A 282 37.96 -20.30 -8.70
C ASN A 282 37.53 -18.85 -8.45
N GLY A 283 36.32 -18.46 -8.90
CA GLY A 283 35.83 -17.09 -8.79
C GLY A 283 36.58 -16.11 -9.69
N LYS A 284 37.15 -16.60 -10.80
CA LYS A 284 37.82 -15.82 -11.84
C LYS A 284 37.10 -16.01 -13.17
N PRO A 285 36.00 -15.28 -13.41
CA PRO A 285 35.14 -15.47 -14.59
C PRO A 285 35.89 -15.43 -15.91
N GLU A 286 36.92 -14.61 -16.01
CA GLU A 286 37.77 -14.42 -17.18
C GLU A 286 38.64 -15.63 -17.54
N LEU A 287 38.77 -16.63 -16.64
CA LEU A 287 39.60 -17.83 -16.85
C LEU A 287 38.86 -19.15 -16.59
N ASP A 288 37.92 -19.18 -15.66
CA ASP A 288 37.40 -20.43 -15.09
C ASP A 288 36.68 -21.34 -16.08
N ASN A 289 36.09 -20.74 -17.11
CA ASN A 289 35.35 -21.44 -18.17
C ASN A 289 36.15 -21.53 -19.47
N PHE A 290 37.46 -21.31 -19.44
CA PHE A 290 38.30 -21.51 -20.61
C PHE A 290 38.20 -22.95 -21.12
N GLY A 291 37.91 -23.12 -22.42
CA GLY A 291 37.77 -24.43 -23.05
C GLY A 291 36.41 -25.12 -22.85
N VAL A 292 35.42 -24.43 -22.27
CA VAL A 292 34.02 -24.91 -22.30
C VAL A 292 33.48 -24.91 -23.72
N LYS A 293 32.50 -25.77 -23.98
CA LYS A 293 31.90 -25.99 -25.29
C LYS A 293 30.39 -25.70 -25.24
N PRO A 294 30.00 -24.41 -25.30
CA PRO A 294 28.61 -24.02 -25.16
C PRO A 294 27.80 -24.46 -26.38
N SER A 295 26.80 -25.30 -26.19
CA SER A 295 25.95 -25.82 -27.26
C SER A 295 25.03 -24.74 -27.83
N ALA A 296 25.30 -24.28 -29.05
CA ALA A 296 24.47 -23.32 -29.77
C ALA A 296 23.00 -23.79 -29.88
N LEU A 297 22.78 -25.10 -30.06
CA LEU A 297 21.44 -25.70 -30.17
C LEU A 297 20.65 -25.64 -28.86
N LYS A 298 21.28 -25.87 -27.70
CA LYS A 298 20.57 -25.75 -26.42
C LYS A 298 20.29 -24.28 -26.09
N PHE A 299 21.26 -23.41 -26.32
CA PHE A 299 21.09 -21.98 -26.10
C PHE A 299 20.03 -21.34 -27.01
N SER A 300 19.79 -21.88 -28.20
CA SER A 300 18.70 -21.40 -29.05
C SER A 300 17.30 -21.62 -28.47
N LEU A 301 17.11 -22.62 -27.59
CA LEU A 301 15.85 -22.84 -26.87
C LEU A 301 15.51 -21.72 -25.88
N LEU A 302 16.51 -20.94 -25.46
CA LEU A 302 16.36 -19.76 -24.61
C LEU A 302 16.42 -18.45 -25.40
N ASN A 303 16.32 -18.54 -26.74
CA ASN A 303 16.48 -17.41 -27.66
C ASN A 303 17.82 -16.67 -27.46
N VAL A 304 18.87 -17.39 -27.06
CA VAL A 304 20.21 -16.81 -26.96
C VAL A 304 20.79 -16.70 -28.36
N ARG A 305 20.84 -15.46 -28.85
CA ARG A 305 21.35 -15.13 -30.19
C ARG A 305 22.81 -14.68 -30.17
N TYR A 306 23.25 -14.09 -29.06
CA TYR A 306 24.62 -13.61 -28.93
C TYR A 306 25.32 -14.20 -27.70
N LEU A 307 26.57 -14.61 -27.90
CA LEU A 307 27.46 -15.07 -26.84
C LEU A 307 28.67 -14.15 -26.77
N VAL A 308 29.00 -13.75 -25.54
CA VAL A 308 30.17 -12.91 -25.25
C VAL A 308 31.14 -13.64 -24.32
N SER A 309 32.42 -13.58 -24.65
CA SER A 309 33.45 -14.33 -23.95
C SER A 309 34.79 -13.58 -23.91
N ALA A 310 35.52 -13.70 -22.80
CA ALA A 310 36.89 -13.19 -22.65
C ALA A 310 37.94 -14.07 -23.36
N PHE A 311 37.56 -15.28 -23.77
CA PHE A 311 38.40 -16.26 -24.44
C PHE A 311 37.70 -16.86 -25.66
N PRO A 312 38.45 -17.38 -26.65
CA PRO A 312 37.84 -17.92 -27.86
C PRO A 312 36.99 -19.15 -27.56
N ILE A 313 35.84 -19.26 -28.26
CA ILE A 313 34.94 -20.41 -28.21
C ILE A 313 35.07 -21.20 -29.50
N ASP A 314 35.44 -22.47 -29.38
CA ASP A 314 35.61 -23.41 -30.50
C ASP A 314 34.55 -24.52 -30.42
N GLU A 315 33.33 -24.19 -30.87
CA GLU A 315 32.17 -25.08 -30.90
C GLU A 315 31.29 -24.79 -32.12
N GLU A 316 30.72 -25.84 -32.72
CA GLU A 316 29.89 -25.72 -33.93
C GLU A 316 28.59 -24.96 -33.66
N GLY A 317 28.22 -24.05 -34.58
CA GLY A 317 26.99 -23.25 -34.53
C GLY A 317 27.15 -21.82 -33.98
N TRP A 318 28.32 -21.46 -33.46
CA TRP A 318 28.67 -20.07 -33.13
C TRP A 318 29.51 -19.45 -34.24
N VAL A 319 29.06 -18.32 -34.77
CA VAL A 319 29.76 -17.55 -35.81
C VAL A 319 30.38 -16.31 -35.16
N GLU A 320 31.70 -16.18 -35.20
CA GLU A 320 32.37 -14.97 -34.70
C GLU A 320 31.97 -13.77 -35.56
N GLU A 321 31.42 -12.72 -34.94
CA GLU A 321 31.06 -11.48 -35.65
C GLU A 321 32.14 -10.41 -35.54
N GLU A 322 32.66 -10.19 -34.32
CA GLU A 322 33.55 -9.08 -34.04
C GLU A 322 34.47 -9.36 -32.84
N PHE A 323 35.72 -8.92 -32.95
CA PHE A 323 36.66 -8.90 -31.84
C PHE A 323 36.61 -7.52 -31.17
N GLN A 324 36.25 -7.51 -29.88
CA GLN A 324 36.21 -6.31 -29.04
C GLN A 324 37.51 -6.20 -28.25
N GLU A 325 37.87 -5.00 -27.77
CA GLU A 325 39.04 -4.84 -26.89
C GLU A 325 38.96 -5.76 -25.65
N SER A 326 37.74 -6.04 -25.18
CA SER A 326 37.46 -6.85 -24.00
C SER A 326 37.25 -8.36 -24.28
N GLY A 327 37.29 -8.82 -25.54
CA GLY A 327 37.13 -10.24 -25.88
C GLY A 327 36.42 -10.51 -27.22
N PHE A 328 35.61 -11.56 -27.26
CA PHE A 328 35.00 -12.12 -28.48
C PHE A 328 33.46 -12.07 -28.43
N LEU A 329 32.85 -11.67 -29.54
CA LEU A 329 31.40 -11.68 -29.75
C LEU A 329 31.02 -12.70 -30.84
N TYR A 330 30.11 -13.60 -30.50
CA TYR A 330 29.61 -14.65 -31.39
C TYR A 330 28.10 -14.54 -31.61
N ARG A 331 27.63 -14.89 -32.80
CA ARG A 331 26.22 -15.01 -33.18
C ARG A 331 25.81 -16.48 -33.32
N ASN A 332 24.61 -16.80 -32.85
CA ASN A 332 23.95 -18.09 -33.01
C ASN A 332 22.83 -18.00 -34.05
N ASP A 333 23.06 -18.56 -35.23
CA ASP A 333 22.07 -18.59 -36.32
C ASP A 333 20.94 -19.59 -36.06
N LEU A 334 21.04 -20.43 -35.03
CA LEU A 334 20.01 -21.40 -34.65
C LEU A 334 18.93 -20.82 -33.72
N ALA A 335 19.05 -19.56 -33.29
CA ALA A 335 18.13 -18.91 -32.34
C ALA A 335 16.67 -18.96 -32.83
N ARG A 336 15.78 -19.58 -32.05
CA ARG A 336 14.41 -19.90 -32.47
C ARG A 336 13.38 -18.78 -32.28
N GLY A 337 13.79 -17.64 -31.70
CA GLY A 337 12.86 -16.57 -31.31
C GLY A 337 12.15 -16.87 -29.98
N TRP A 338 11.16 -16.05 -29.64
CA TRP A 338 10.45 -16.15 -28.35
C TRP A 338 9.43 -17.28 -28.29
N ALA A 339 8.87 -17.71 -29.41
CA ALA A 339 7.91 -18.79 -29.47
C ALA A 339 7.94 -19.50 -30.84
N TRP A 340 7.66 -20.80 -30.84
CA TRP A 340 7.60 -21.63 -32.04
C TRP A 340 6.68 -22.84 -31.82
N ILE A 341 6.22 -23.47 -32.90
CA ILE A 341 5.34 -24.64 -32.84
C ILE A 341 6.10 -25.89 -33.28
N GLU A 342 5.89 -27.00 -32.55
CA GLU A 342 6.39 -28.32 -32.94
C GLU A 342 5.27 -29.36 -33.00
N PRO A 343 5.34 -30.37 -33.89
CA PRO A 343 4.31 -31.40 -34.01
C PRO A 343 4.15 -32.27 -32.76
N SER A 344 5.21 -32.41 -31.96
CA SER A 344 5.19 -33.15 -30.71
C SER A 344 6.03 -32.46 -29.64
N LEU A 345 5.67 -32.68 -28.37
CA LEU A 345 6.30 -32.01 -27.23
C LEU A 345 7.80 -32.32 -27.15
N GLY A 346 8.65 -31.30 -27.30
CA GLY A 346 10.10 -31.43 -27.17
C GLY A 346 10.76 -32.30 -28.25
N SER A 347 10.22 -32.29 -29.47
CA SER A 347 10.65 -33.14 -30.59
C SER A 347 12.05 -32.80 -31.11
N GLY A 348 12.51 -31.57 -30.90
CA GLY A 348 13.84 -31.11 -31.32
C GLY A 348 14.01 -30.97 -32.83
N VAL A 349 12.91 -30.98 -33.60
CA VAL A 349 12.95 -30.87 -35.07
C VAL A 349 13.55 -29.52 -35.49
N LYS A 350 14.33 -29.52 -36.58
CA LYS A 350 14.98 -28.31 -37.13
C LYS A 350 13.99 -27.44 -37.91
N ASP A 351 13.00 -28.05 -38.54
CA ASP A 351 11.86 -27.38 -39.16
C ASP A 351 10.76 -27.17 -38.11
N TYR A 352 10.51 -25.91 -37.78
CA TYR A 352 9.47 -25.47 -36.84
C TYR A 352 8.80 -24.22 -37.41
N ASP A 353 7.53 -24.01 -37.08
CA ASP A 353 6.81 -22.81 -37.49
C ASP A 353 7.09 -21.69 -36.49
N SER A 354 7.68 -20.59 -36.99
CA SER A 354 7.97 -19.42 -36.18
C SER A 354 6.70 -18.61 -35.92
N VAL A 355 6.60 -18.06 -34.71
CA VAL A 355 5.45 -17.24 -34.34
C VAL A 355 5.85 -15.77 -34.33
N SER A 356 5.15 -14.95 -35.12
CA SER A 356 5.52 -13.55 -35.37
C SER A 356 4.96 -12.56 -34.33
N GLN A 357 3.92 -12.92 -33.58
CA GLN A 357 3.28 -12.04 -32.61
C GLN A 357 3.39 -12.57 -31.19
N VAL A 358 4.42 -12.11 -30.48
CA VAL A 358 4.63 -12.40 -29.06
C VAL A 358 4.67 -11.09 -28.29
N VAL A 359 3.68 -10.88 -27.42
CA VAL A 359 3.67 -9.74 -26.49
C VAL A 359 4.04 -10.25 -25.11
N ARG A 360 5.20 -9.83 -24.59
CA ARG A 360 5.76 -10.25 -23.29
C ARG A 360 5.77 -9.08 -22.30
N THR A 361 5.30 -9.36 -21.10
CA THR A 361 5.51 -8.55 -19.89
C THR A 361 5.98 -9.47 -18.76
N ASN A 362 6.40 -8.89 -17.63
CA ASN A 362 6.92 -9.66 -16.49
C ASN A 362 5.93 -10.70 -15.93
N ASN A 363 4.62 -10.51 -16.12
CA ASN A 363 3.57 -11.36 -15.56
C ASN A 363 2.57 -11.89 -16.60
N GLN A 364 2.72 -11.55 -17.88
CA GLN A 364 1.84 -12.02 -18.95
C GLN A 364 2.59 -12.25 -20.26
N ILE A 365 2.23 -13.31 -20.96
CA ILE A 365 2.70 -13.62 -22.32
C ILE A 365 1.47 -13.86 -23.19
N ARG A 366 1.37 -13.18 -24.32
CA ARG A 366 0.31 -13.41 -25.33
C ARG A 366 0.94 -13.79 -26.65
N VAL A 367 0.42 -14.84 -27.27
CA VAL A 367 0.95 -15.41 -28.50
C VAL A 367 -0.21 -15.76 -29.42
N LEU A 368 -0.14 -15.32 -30.67
CA LEU A 368 -1.03 -15.77 -31.73
C LEU A 368 -0.37 -16.94 -32.48
N ALA A 369 -0.91 -18.14 -32.36
CA ALA A 369 -0.28 -19.37 -32.81
C ALA A 369 -1.18 -20.12 -33.81
N GLU A 370 -0.61 -20.60 -34.92
CA GLU A 370 -1.33 -21.42 -35.91
C GLU A 370 -0.95 -22.90 -35.72
N GLY A 371 -1.84 -23.68 -35.12
CA GLY A 371 -1.60 -25.11 -34.91
C GLY A 371 -1.97 -25.97 -36.14
N PRO A 372 -1.85 -27.30 -36.05
CA PRO A 372 -1.79 -28.09 -34.82
C PRO A 372 -0.38 -28.32 -34.29
N GLY A 373 -0.23 -28.39 -32.96
CA GLY A 373 1.02 -28.80 -32.33
C GLY A 373 1.20 -28.27 -30.91
N PHE A 374 2.43 -28.28 -30.43
CA PHE A 374 2.83 -27.69 -29.15
C PHE A 374 3.50 -26.34 -29.39
N LEU A 375 2.85 -25.26 -28.96
CA LEU A 375 3.44 -23.94 -28.88
C LEU A 375 4.46 -23.91 -27.74
N HIS A 376 5.74 -23.88 -28.08
CA HIS A 376 6.84 -23.69 -27.15
C HIS A 376 7.10 -22.21 -26.94
N ILE A 377 7.36 -21.82 -25.69
CA ILE A 377 7.71 -20.44 -25.33
C ILE A 377 9.11 -20.46 -24.72
N SER A 378 9.99 -19.59 -25.22
CA SER A 378 11.40 -19.44 -24.82
C SER A 378 11.57 -18.83 -23.43
N GLU A 379 10.93 -19.44 -22.44
CA GLU A 379 10.84 -18.99 -21.06
C GLU A 379 10.87 -20.21 -20.11
N ILE A 380 11.92 -20.30 -19.27
CA ILE A 380 11.68 -20.12 -17.84
C ILE A 380 10.51 -20.86 -17.18
N ASP A 381 10.30 -22.18 -17.26
CA ASP A 381 9.18 -22.89 -16.58
C ASP A 381 9.19 -22.77 -15.05
N TYR A 382 8.78 -21.58 -14.57
CA TYR A 382 8.73 -21.20 -13.18
C TYR A 382 7.37 -21.56 -12.57
N PRO A 383 7.31 -22.14 -11.36
CA PRO A 383 6.02 -22.50 -10.77
C PRO A 383 5.12 -21.28 -10.53
N GLY A 384 3.90 -21.29 -11.09
CA GLY A 384 2.90 -20.23 -10.87
C GLY A 384 2.26 -19.67 -12.14
N TRP A 385 2.72 -20.06 -13.33
CA TRP A 385 2.07 -19.72 -14.59
C TRP A 385 0.77 -20.52 -14.79
N GLN A 386 -0.20 -19.87 -15.40
CA GLN A 386 -1.47 -20.43 -15.86
C GLN A 386 -1.64 -20.08 -17.34
N ALA A 387 -2.18 -20.98 -18.15
CA ALA A 387 -2.38 -20.75 -19.58
C ALA A 387 -3.86 -20.87 -19.96
N THR A 388 -4.27 -20.09 -20.96
CA THR A 388 -5.54 -20.23 -21.66
C THR A 388 -5.30 -20.27 -23.17
N VAL A 389 -6.10 -21.05 -23.89
CA VAL A 389 -6.19 -21.07 -25.36
C VAL A 389 -7.60 -20.62 -25.71
N ASP A 390 -7.73 -19.50 -26.40
CA ASP A 390 -9.01 -18.84 -26.71
C ASP A 390 -9.91 -18.65 -25.48
N GLY A 391 -9.31 -18.22 -24.37
CA GLY A 391 -9.99 -17.99 -23.09
C GLY A 391 -10.31 -19.27 -22.29
N LYS A 392 -10.13 -20.47 -22.85
CA LYS A 392 -10.34 -21.73 -22.11
C LYS A 392 -9.06 -22.15 -21.39
N PRO A 393 -9.14 -22.61 -20.13
CA PRO A 393 -7.97 -23.10 -19.39
C PRO A 393 -7.24 -24.21 -20.15
N ALA A 394 -5.93 -24.05 -20.30
CA ALA A 394 -5.06 -25.00 -20.98
C ALA A 394 -3.94 -25.48 -20.06
N ARG A 395 -3.49 -26.71 -20.29
CA ARG A 395 -2.41 -27.32 -19.51
C ARG A 395 -1.07 -26.77 -19.99
N ILE A 396 -0.23 -26.31 -19.07
CA ILE A 396 1.18 -26.01 -19.34
C ILE A 396 1.98 -27.31 -19.24
N HIS A 397 2.72 -27.62 -20.28
CA HIS A 397 3.66 -28.72 -20.37
C HIS A 397 5.08 -28.21 -20.19
N LYS A 398 5.93 -29.01 -19.55
CA LYS A 398 7.37 -28.74 -19.49
C LYS A 398 8.04 -29.35 -20.71
N ALA A 399 8.69 -28.53 -21.52
CA ALA A 399 9.45 -28.93 -22.70
C ALA A 399 10.95 -28.74 -22.48
N TYR A 400 11.75 -29.63 -23.05
CA TYR A 400 13.23 -29.62 -22.93
C TYR A 400 13.76 -29.54 -21.49
N GLY A 401 12.94 -29.92 -20.51
CA GLY A 401 13.27 -29.85 -19.08
C GLY A 401 13.30 -28.44 -18.47
N VAL A 402 13.20 -27.36 -19.27
CA VAL A 402 13.47 -25.99 -18.80
C VAL A 402 12.43 -24.95 -19.25
N ILE A 403 11.79 -25.12 -20.40
CA ILE A 403 10.84 -24.15 -20.95
C ILE A 403 9.40 -24.66 -20.91
N ARG A 404 8.44 -23.78 -21.19
CA ARG A 404 7.01 -24.09 -21.23
C ARG A 404 6.54 -24.39 -22.65
N ALA A 405 5.53 -25.25 -22.74
CA ALA A 405 4.75 -25.44 -23.96
C ALA A 405 3.25 -25.60 -23.65
N VAL A 406 2.40 -25.27 -24.63
CA VAL A 406 0.94 -25.45 -24.58
C VAL A 406 0.48 -26.13 -25.86
N GLU A 407 -0.43 -27.09 -25.74
CA GLU A 407 -1.05 -27.75 -26.89
C GLU A 407 -2.04 -26.80 -27.57
N VAL A 408 -1.94 -26.71 -28.90
CA VAL A 408 -2.76 -25.87 -29.76
C VAL A 408 -3.35 -26.76 -30.86
N GLU A 409 -4.66 -26.71 -31.03
CA GLU A 409 -5.37 -27.49 -32.05
C GLU A 409 -5.14 -26.89 -33.46
N GLU A 410 -5.68 -27.54 -34.48
CA GLU A 410 -5.58 -27.05 -35.86
C GLU A 410 -6.32 -25.71 -36.01
N GLY A 411 -5.62 -24.70 -36.54
CA GLY A 411 -6.15 -23.35 -36.75
C GLY A 411 -5.42 -22.26 -35.98
N LEU A 412 -5.89 -21.03 -36.12
CA LEU A 412 -5.31 -19.85 -35.48
C LEU A 412 -5.91 -19.64 -34.08
N HIS A 413 -5.06 -19.63 -33.06
CA HIS A 413 -5.44 -19.58 -31.66
C HIS A 413 -4.71 -18.46 -30.90
N ASN A 414 -5.40 -17.83 -29.96
CA ASN A 414 -4.82 -16.86 -29.04
C ASN A 414 -4.45 -17.54 -27.72
N VAL A 415 -3.15 -17.71 -27.48
CA VAL A 415 -2.61 -18.32 -26.27
C VAL A 415 -2.18 -17.21 -25.31
N THR A 416 -2.77 -17.22 -24.11
CA THR A 416 -2.39 -16.27 -23.04
C THR A 416 -1.87 -17.02 -21.82
N MET A 417 -0.68 -16.64 -21.34
CA MET A 417 -0.13 -17.10 -20.07
C MET A 417 -0.08 -15.97 -19.06
N ILE A 418 -0.48 -16.23 -17.81
CA ILE A 418 -0.40 -15.26 -16.70
C ILE A 418 0.32 -15.88 -15.51
N PHE A 419 1.26 -15.15 -14.93
CA PHE A 419 1.96 -15.54 -13.71
C PHE A 419 1.16 -15.15 -12.46
N ARG A 420 0.59 -16.13 -11.76
CA ARG A 420 -0.19 -15.95 -10.51
C ARG A 420 0.25 -16.95 -9.43
N PRO A 421 1.41 -16.75 -8.78
CA PRO A 421 1.93 -17.70 -7.79
C PRO A 421 1.17 -17.63 -6.45
N VAL A 422 0.31 -18.63 -6.17
CA VAL A 422 -0.47 -18.75 -4.93
C VAL A 422 0.40 -18.63 -3.66
N ARG A 423 1.66 -19.08 -3.72
CA ARG A 423 2.60 -19.05 -2.60
C ARG A 423 2.95 -17.64 -2.11
N VAL A 424 2.99 -16.65 -3.01
CA VAL A 424 3.25 -15.25 -2.62
C VAL A 424 2.14 -14.75 -1.68
N PHE A 425 0.89 -15.13 -1.96
CA PHE A 425 -0.25 -14.72 -1.14
C PHE A 425 -0.26 -15.37 0.25
N TYR A 426 0.17 -16.63 0.37
CA TYR A 426 0.40 -17.24 1.69
C TYR A 426 1.46 -16.48 2.49
N GLY A 427 2.55 -16.04 1.84
CA GLY A 427 3.59 -15.22 2.46
C GLY A 427 3.05 -13.87 2.96
N VAL A 428 2.23 -13.19 2.15
CA VAL A 428 1.57 -11.93 2.53
C VAL A 428 0.63 -12.15 3.73
N LEU A 429 -0.22 -13.19 3.69
CA LEU A 429 -1.13 -13.49 4.79
C LEU A 429 -0.38 -13.78 6.09
N ILE A 430 0.66 -14.62 6.06
CA ILE A 430 1.50 -14.93 7.23
C ILE A 430 2.16 -13.67 7.77
N SER A 431 2.66 -12.80 6.89
CA SER A 431 3.30 -11.54 7.28
C SER A 431 2.31 -10.60 7.99
N LEU A 432 1.11 -10.42 7.43
CA LEU A 432 0.05 -9.62 8.03
C LEU A 432 -0.41 -10.19 9.38
N MET A 433 -0.59 -11.51 9.47
CA MET A 433 -0.92 -12.18 10.74
C MET A 433 0.18 -11.99 11.79
N THR A 434 1.45 -12.05 11.39
CA THR A 434 2.60 -11.87 12.28
C THR A 434 2.68 -10.45 12.82
N VAL A 435 2.52 -9.44 11.94
CA VAL A 435 2.46 -8.03 12.34
C VAL A 435 1.27 -7.80 13.27
N GLY A 436 0.09 -8.33 12.93
CA GLY A 436 -1.11 -8.23 13.75
C GLY A 436 -0.91 -8.82 15.14
N LEU A 437 -0.36 -10.03 15.23
CA LEU A 437 -0.03 -10.69 16.50
C LEU A 437 0.98 -9.86 17.31
N GLY A 438 2.03 -9.34 16.67
CA GLY A 438 3.04 -8.49 17.28
C GLY A 438 2.44 -7.23 17.90
N LEU A 439 1.57 -6.54 17.16
CA LEU A 439 0.86 -5.36 17.66
C LEU A 439 -0.04 -5.70 18.87
N VAL A 440 -0.79 -6.81 18.80
CA VAL A 440 -1.62 -7.28 19.92
C VAL A 440 -0.78 -7.59 21.17
N MET A 441 0.40 -8.18 21.00
CA MET A 441 1.29 -8.52 22.10
C MET A 441 1.93 -7.28 22.76
N LEU A 442 2.33 -6.29 21.95
CA LEU A 442 3.02 -5.08 22.39
C LEU A 442 2.15 -4.14 23.24
N GLU A 443 0.83 -4.15 23.07
CA GLU A 443 -0.02 -3.19 23.76
C GLU A 443 -0.41 -3.63 25.18
N LYS A 444 -0.47 -2.67 26.13
CA LYS A 444 -0.92 -2.90 27.51
C LYS A 444 -2.35 -3.47 27.51
N ASN A 445 -2.68 -4.36 28.47
CA ASN A 445 -3.98 -5.05 28.59
C ASN A 445 -5.23 -4.18 28.34
N LYS A 446 -5.18 -2.86 28.62
CA LYS A 446 -6.31 -1.94 28.45
C LYS A 446 -6.74 -1.67 26.99
N HIS A 447 -5.87 -1.82 26.00
CA HIS A 447 -6.22 -1.55 24.59
C HIS A 447 -5.97 -2.73 23.63
N ARG A 448 -5.46 -3.88 24.11
CA ARG A 448 -5.27 -5.10 23.29
C ARG A 448 -6.52 -5.47 22.48
N TRP A 449 -7.68 -5.29 23.07
CA TRP A 449 -8.96 -5.53 22.41
C TRP A 449 -9.20 -4.59 21.22
N LEU A 450 -8.79 -3.32 21.30
CA LEU A 450 -8.95 -2.36 20.21
C LEU A 450 -8.14 -2.77 18.98
N ILE A 451 -6.84 -3.08 19.15
CA ILE A 451 -6.03 -3.57 18.03
C ILE A 451 -6.65 -4.86 17.46
N SER A 452 -7.06 -5.79 18.32
CA SER A 452 -7.69 -7.04 17.87
C SER A 452 -8.96 -6.77 17.05
N ALA A 453 -9.81 -5.84 17.50
CA ALA A 453 -11.01 -5.45 16.77
C ALA A 453 -10.68 -4.80 15.42
N VAL A 454 -9.69 -3.89 15.38
CA VAL A 454 -9.19 -3.26 14.15
C VAL A 454 -8.74 -4.32 13.15
N LEU A 455 -7.88 -5.25 13.57
CA LEU A 455 -7.34 -6.31 12.71
C LEU A 455 -8.43 -7.23 12.17
N VAL A 456 -9.35 -7.70 13.03
CA VAL A 456 -10.45 -8.58 12.61
C VAL A 456 -11.36 -7.87 11.61
N ILE A 457 -11.75 -6.62 11.89
CA ILE A 457 -12.59 -5.83 10.99
C ILE A 457 -11.88 -5.61 9.65
N PHE A 458 -10.58 -5.34 9.64
CA PHE A 458 -9.82 -5.18 8.40
C PHE A 458 -9.79 -6.45 7.59
N VAL A 459 -9.51 -7.60 8.21
CA VAL A 459 -9.51 -8.89 7.51
C VAL A 459 -10.88 -9.16 6.90
N VAL A 460 -11.95 -9.08 7.71
CA VAL A 460 -13.32 -9.38 7.26
C VAL A 460 -13.76 -8.45 6.13
N THR A 461 -13.54 -7.15 6.26
CA THR A 461 -13.95 -6.18 5.22
C THR A 461 -13.08 -6.22 3.97
N SER A 462 -11.90 -6.86 4.02
CA SER A 462 -11.02 -7.01 2.85
C SER A 462 -11.28 -8.29 2.07
N ILE A 463 -12.05 -9.24 2.60
CA ILE A 463 -12.37 -10.50 1.90
C ILE A 463 -12.96 -10.25 0.50
N PRO A 464 -14.01 -9.41 0.32
CA PRO A 464 -14.60 -9.25 -1.00
C PRO A 464 -13.66 -8.52 -1.97
N TYR A 465 -12.79 -7.61 -1.49
CA TYR A 465 -11.77 -6.98 -2.32
C TYR A 465 -10.72 -7.98 -2.82
N LEU A 466 -10.26 -8.86 -1.92
CA LEU A 466 -9.33 -9.92 -2.29
C LEU A 466 -9.99 -10.88 -3.29
N MET A 467 -11.24 -11.27 -3.06
CA MET A 467 -12.01 -12.08 -4.01
C MET A 467 -12.11 -11.42 -5.38
N GLY A 468 -12.44 -10.12 -5.44
CA GLY A 468 -12.51 -9.37 -6.70
C GLY A 468 -11.17 -9.40 -7.47
N TYR A 469 -10.07 -9.17 -6.76
CA TYR A 469 -8.74 -9.26 -7.35
C TYR A 469 -8.37 -10.67 -7.84
N PHE A 470 -8.81 -11.73 -7.14
CA PHE A 470 -8.52 -13.11 -7.52
C PHE A 470 -9.43 -13.65 -8.63
N PHE A 471 -10.67 -13.18 -8.73
CA PHE A 471 -11.62 -13.62 -9.74
C PHE A 471 -11.47 -12.91 -11.08
N GLN A 472 -10.71 -11.81 -11.16
CA GLN A 472 -10.45 -11.16 -12.45
C GLN A 472 -9.79 -12.14 -13.46
N GLU A 473 -10.29 -12.16 -14.68
CA GLU A 473 -9.84 -13.07 -15.76
C GLU A 473 -8.80 -12.41 -16.68
N THR A 474 -8.43 -13.06 -17.79
CA THR A 474 -7.54 -12.50 -18.83
C THR A 474 -8.13 -11.28 -19.52
N ASP A 475 -9.45 -11.26 -19.65
CA ASP A 475 -10.20 -10.28 -20.42
C ASP A 475 -10.93 -9.26 -19.54
N TRP A 476 -10.82 -9.38 -18.21
CA TRP A 476 -11.48 -8.51 -17.25
C TRP A 476 -10.51 -8.07 -16.15
N ARG A 477 -10.51 -6.77 -15.83
CA ARG A 477 -9.73 -6.20 -14.75
C ARG A 477 -10.63 -5.73 -13.63
N PHE A 478 -10.31 -6.09 -12.39
CA PHE A 478 -11.02 -5.59 -11.22
C PHE A 478 -10.73 -4.09 -11.03
N THR A 479 -11.77 -3.29 -10.79
CA THR A 479 -11.63 -1.83 -10.62
C THR A 479 -11.03 -1.42 -9.27
N GLY A 480 -10.95 -2.34 -8.31
CA GLY A 480 -10.55 -2.03 -6.94
C GLY A 480 -11.69 -1.58 -6.02
N PHE A 481 -12.93 -1.50 -6.53
CA PHE A 481 -14.12 -1.07 -5.79
C PHE A 481 -15.25 -2.11 -5.84
N LEU A 482 -16.02 -2.22 -4.76
CA LEU A 482 -17.09 -3.22 -4.59
C LEU A 482 -18.49 -2.64 -4.75
N PHE A 483 -18.65 -1.36 -4.42
CA PHE A 483 -19.90 -0.60 -4.47
C PHE A 483 -19.54 0.87 -4.68
N GLY A 484 -20.49 1.65 -5.20
CA GLY A 484 -20.22 3.05 -5.55
C GLY A 484 -19.02 3.19 -6.47
N VAL A 485 -18.89 2.30 -7.46
CA VAL A 485 -17.71 2.23 -8.34
C VAL A 485 -17.48 3.57 -9.06
N GLU A 486 -18.57 4.24 -9.43
CA GLU A 486 -18.54 5.60 -9.99
C GLU A 486 -17.86 6.62 -9.05
N ASP A 487 -18.22 6.63 -7.77
CA ASP A 487 -17.53 7.45 -6.76
C ASP A 487 -16.07 7.01 -6.58
N GLY A 488 -15.83 5.69 -6.65
CA GLY A 488 -14.49 5.10 -6.61
C GLY A 488 -13.57 5.63 -7.71
N ASN A 489 -14.06 5.63 -8.96
CA ASN A 489 -13.34 6.18 -10.11
C ASN A 489 -13.05 7.68 -9.92
N SER A 490 -14.03 8.44 -9.41
CA SER A 490 -13.81 9.84 -9.07
C SER A 490 -12.74 10.04 -7.99
N TYR A 491 -12.68 9.18 -6.96
CA TYR A 491 -11.61 9.23 -5.95
C TYR A 491 -10.24 8.95 -6.56
N ILE A 492 -10.12 7.94 -7.42
CA ILE A 492 -8.87 7.63 -8.10
C ILE A 492 -8.46 8.76 -9.03
N ALA A 493 -9.39 9.37 -9.77
CA ALA A 493 -9.12 10.52 -10.63
C ALA A 493 -8.57 11.73 -9.84
N LYS A 494 -9.13 11.99 -8.64
CA LYS A 494 -8.60 13.01 -7.71
C LYS A 494 -7.17 12.71 -7.25
N MET A 495 -6.88 11.44 -6.96
CA MET A 495 -5.52 11.02 -6.61
C MET A 495 -4.58 11.11 -7.83
N LEU A 496 -5.05 10.73 -9.01
CA LEU A 496 -4.29 10.82 -10.25
C LEU A 496 -3.86 12.27 -10.53
N SER A 497 -4.79 13.22 -10.39
CA SER A 497 -4.50 14.65 -10.50
C SER A 497 -3.36 15.10 -9.55
N GLY A 498 -3.31 14.56 -8.34
CA GLY A 498 -2.23 14.82 -7.38
C GLY A 498 -0.86 14.32 -7.84
N THR A 499 -0.82 13.18 -8.55
CA THR A 499 0.38 12.60 -9.17
C THR A 499 0.99 13.58 -10.18
N PHE A 500 0.14 14.23 -11.00
CA PHE A 500 0.54 15.22 -12.00
C PHE A 500 0.72 16.63 -11.41
N GLY A 501 1.03 16.74 -10.12
CA GLY A 501 1.47 17.98 -9.49
C GLY A 501 0.36 18.90 -8.96
N ASN A 502 -0.92 18.61 -9.22
CA ASN A 502 -2.00 19.47 -8.75
C ASN A 502 -2.11 19.51 -7.22
N TRP A 503 -2.50 20.68 -6.71
CA TRP A 503 -2.79 20.92 -5.28
C TRP A 503 -4.24 21.35 -5.04
N LEU A 504 -4.88 21.88 -6.09
CA LEU A 504 -6.27 22.31 -6.08
C LEU A 504 -7.08 21.31 -6.91
N PHE A 505 -8.26 20.98 -6.40
CA PHE A 505 -9.21 20.13 -7.06
C PHE A 505 -9.84 20.86 -8.25
N ARG A 506 -9.82 20.18 -9.39
CA ARG A 506 -10.66 20.44 -10.56
C ARG A 506 -11.30 19.10 -10.92
N SER A 507 -12.60 19.10 -11.17
CA SER A 507 -13.32 17.93 -11.63
C SER A 507 -12.88 17.60 -13.05
N PRO A 508 -12.35 16.39 -13.29
CA PRO A 508 -12.05 15.94 -14.64
C PRO A 508 -13.33 15.53 -15.41
N PHE A 509 -14.50 15.57 -14.77
CA PHE A 509 -15.77 15.16 -15.38
C PHE A 509 -16.57 16.31 -15.99
N SER A 510 -15.95 17.49 -16.15
CA SER A 510 -16.57 18.66 -16.77
C SER A 510 -15.52 19.55 -17.44
N THR A 511 -15.85 20.04 -18.64
CA THR A 511 -15.05 21.02 -19.40
C THR A 511 -15.38 22.48 -19.03
N LEU A 512 -16.36 22.71 -18.15
CA LEU A 512 -16.69 24.05 -17.69
C LEU A 512 -15.47 24.68 -16.99
N SER A 513 -15.26 25.98 -17.17
CA SER A 513 -14.13 26.69 -16.57
C SER A 513 -14.13 26.58 -15.04
N GLN A 514 -12.99 26.18 -14.47
CA GLN A 514 -12.81 25.90 -13.05
C GLN A 514 -11.60 26.64 -12.49
N SER A 515 -11.83 27.49 -11.48
CA SER A 515 -10.74 28.23 -10.82
C SER A 515 -9.78 27.29 -10.04
N GLY A 516 -10.28 26.14 -9.62
CA GLY A 516 -9.58 25.17 -8.77
C GLY A 516 -9.78 25.48 -7.29
N VAL A 517 -10.17 24.48 -6.50
CA VAL A 517 -10.56 24.67 -5.09
C VAL A 517 -9.86 23.70 -4.14
N LEU A 518 -9.72 24.08 -2.88
CA LEU A 518 -9.18 23.21 -1.83
C LEU A 518 -10.27 22.25 -1.35
N ALA A 519 -10.56 21.24 -2.16
CA ALA A 519 -11.49 20.14 -1.87
C ALA A 519 -10.79 18.79 -2.10
N PHE A 520 -11.29 17.73 -1.47
CA PHE A 520 -10.74 16.37 -1.60
C PHE A 520 -9.22 16.27 -1.34
N PHE A 521 -8.67 17.20 -0.55
CA PHE A 521 -7.24 17.33 -0.29
C PHE A 521 -6.56 16.02 0.16
N PRO A 522 -7.17 15.18 1.02
CA PRO A 522 -6.59 13.89 1.39
C PRO A 522 -6.31 12.98 0.18
N TYR A 523 -7.20 12.97 -0.83
CA TYR A 523 -7.02 12.17 -2.04
C TYR A 523 -5.91 12.73 -2.92
N ILE A 524 -5.91 14.05 -3.16
CA ILE A 524 -4.84 14.72 -3.93
C ILE A 524 -3.46 14.48 -3.28
N LEU A 525 -3.38 14.56 -1.95
CA LEU A 525 -2.15 14.33 -1.21
C LEU A 525 -1.65 12.88 -1.35
N LEU A 526 -2.54 11.89 -1.28
CA LEU A 526 -2.17 10.48 -1.48
C LEU A 526 -1.66 10.23 -2.90
N GLY A 527 -2.24 10.90 -3.89
CA GLY A 527 -1.79 10.86 -5.28
C GLY A 527 -0.30 11.17 -5.46
N LYS A 528 0.25 12.08 -4.66
CA LYS A 528 1.67 12.48 -4.72
C LYS A 528 2.66 11.38 -4.33
N LEU A 529 2.16 10.26 -3.80
CA LEU A 529 2.96 9.10 -3.41
C LEU A 529 3.06 8.05 -4.52
N ALA A 530 2.35 8.22 -5.64
CA ALA A 530 2.36 7.29 -6.76
C ALA A 530 3.20 7.83 -7.93
N SER A 531 3.75 6.95 -8.75
CA SER A 531 4.46 7.30 -9.98
C SER A 531 4.45 6.13 -10.97
N PRO A 532 4.53 6.35 -12.29
CA PRO A 532 4.66 5.26 -13.27
C PRO A 532 5.86 4.34 -12.97
N PRO A 533 5.81 3.05 -13.33
CA PRO A 533 4.74 2.34 -14.04
C PRO A 533 3.56 1.86 -13.14
N ALA A 534 2.47 1.39 -13.74
CA ALA A 534 1.28 0.82 -13.06
C ALA A 534 0.56 1.79 -12.12
N LEU A 535 0.36 3.03 -12.58
CA LEU A 535 -0.14 4.13 -11.75
C LEU A 535 -1.51 3.85 -11.12
N HIS A 536 -2.49 3.35 -11.88
CA HIS A 536 -3.83 3.07 -11.36
C HIS A 536 -3.81 2.06 -10.19
N ASP A 537 -3.06 0.96 -10.31
CA ASP A 537 -2.97 -0.05 -9.24
C ASP A 537 -2.35 0.53 -7.97
N GLN A 538 -1.31 1.38 -8.11
CA GLN A 538 -0.72 2.08 -6.97
C GLN A 538 -1.75 2.97 -6.26
N LEU A 539 -2.57 3.71 -7.02
CA LEU A 539 -3.61 4.57 -6.48
C LEU A 539 -4.69 3.77 -5.75
N VAL A 540 -5.12 2.63 -6.29
CA VAL A 540 -6.06 1.72 -5.63
C VAL A 540 -5.47 1.19 -4.31
N VAL A 541 -4.19 0.79 -4.30
CA VAL A 541 -3.52 0.34 -3.06
C VAL A 541 -3.45 1.46 -2.02
N LEU A 542 -3.08 2.68 -2.42
CA LEU A 542 -3.05 3.84 -1.54
C LEU A 542 -4.44 4.18 -0.98
N PHE A 543 -5.50 4.03 -1.78
CA PHE A 543 -6.88 4.17 -1.32
C PHE A 543 -7.21 3.14 -0.23
N GLN A 544 -6.81 1.88 -0.40
CA GLN A 544 -7.03 0.82 0.60
C GLN A 544 -6.23 1.07 1.89
N ILE A 545 -5.01 1.59 1.80
CA ILE A 545 -4.22 2.01 2.96
C ILE A 545 -4.94 3.13 3.72
N PHE A 546 -5.47 4.12 3.00
CA PHE A 546 -6.27 5.19 3.60
C PHE A 546 -7.53 4.64 4.28
N ARG A 547 -8.20 3.64 3.68
CA ARG A 547 -9.32 2.91 4.30
C ARG A 547 -8.95 2.25 5.61
N PHE A 548 -7.82 1.58 5.70
CA PHE A 548 -7.35 1.02 6.96
C PHE A 548 -7.07 2.12 7.99
N PHE A 549 -6.34 3.16 7.63
CA PHE A 549 -6.04 4.24 8.58
C PHE A 549 -7.32 4.93 9.11
N ALA A 550 -8.22 5.33 8.22
CA ALA A 550 -9.46 6.00 8.59
C ALA A 550 -10.39 5.11 9.44
N SER A 551 -10.48 3.83 9.10
CA SER A 551 -11.26 2.85 9.87
C SER A 551 -10.67 2.61 11.26
N GLY A 552 -9.34 2.48 11.38
CA GLY A 552 -8.66 2.36 12.66
C GLY A 552 -8.88 3.59 13.56
N LEU A 553 -8.80 4.79 12.97
CA LEU A 553 -9.09 6.04 13.65
C LEU A 553 -10.55 6.10 14.15
N LEU A 554 -11.50 5.68 13.31
CA LEU A 554 -12.91 5.61 13.67
C LEU A 554 -13.18 4.64 14.82
N ILE A 555 -12.59 3.44 14.80
CA ILE A 555 -12.74 2.44 15.87
C ILE A 555 -12.25 3.01 17.20
N TRP A 556 -11.08 3.65 17.19
CA TRP A 556 -10.51 4.27 18.38
C TRP A 556 -11.35 5.47 18.89
N ALA A 557 -11.81 6.33 17.98
CA ALA A 557 -12.63 7.49 18.31
C ALA A 557 -13.98 7.06 18.90
N THR A 558 -14.65 6.07 18.31
CA THR A 558 -15.89 5.49 18.80
C THR A 558 -15.72 4.91 20.21
N TYR A 559 -14.70 4.08 20.44
CA TYR A 559 -14.44 3.54 21.78
C TYR A 559 -14.18 4.64 22.81
N SER A 560 -13.43 5.67 22.43
CA SER A 560 -13.12 6.82 23.28
C SER A 560 -14.38 7.62 23.65
N PHE A 561 -15.29 7.81 22.69
CA PHE A 561 -16.57 8.49 22.89
C PHE A 561 -17.51 7.66 23.77
N VAL A 562 -17.71 6.38 23.45
CA VAL A 562 -18.54 5.43 24.22
C VAL A 562 -18.08 5.34 25.68
N SER A 563 -16.76 5.39 25.91
CA SER A 563 -16.16 5.32 27.25
C SER A 563 -16.52 6.50 28.16
N LEU A 564 -17.10 7.58 27.63
CA LEU A 564 -17.59 8.71 28.43
C LEU A 564 -18.90 8.41 29.16
N PHE A 565 -19.68 7.45 28.67
CA PHE A 565 -21.05 7.23 29.13
C PHE A 565 -21.21 5.88 29.83
N ILE A 566 -20.69 4.82 29.21
CA ILE A 566 -20.83 3.44 29.70
C ILE A 566 -19.76 3.17 30.75
N ILE A 567 -20.08 2.43 31.82
CA ILE A 567 -19.10 2.08 32.86
C ILE A 567 -18.48 0.70 32.57
N SER A 568 -19.31 -0.29 32.28
CA SER A 568 -18.95 -1.69 32.07
C SER A 568 -17.95 -1.86 30.91
N PRO A 569 -16.77 -2.47 31.16
CA PRO A 569 -15.80 -2.74 30.10
C PRO A 569 -16.34 -3.64 28.98
N ALA A 570 -17.23 -4.59 29.29
CA ALA A 570 -17.82 -5.47 28.29
C ALA A 570 -18.79 -4.69 27.38
N TYR A 571 -19.62 -3.83 27.96
CA TYR A 571 -20.58 -3.03 27.20
C TYR A 571 -19.92 -1.94 26.37
N LYS A 572 -18.83 -1.33 26.83
CA LYS A 572 -18.02 -0.41 25.99
C LYS A 572 -17.58 -1.07 24.70
N LYS A 573 -17.05 -2.30 24.82
CA LYS A 573 -16.57 -3.11 23.69
C LYS A 573 -17.71 -3.47 22.76
N LEU A 574 -18.82 -3.99 23.30
CA LEU A 574 -19.96 -4.41 22.49
C LEU A 574 -20.65 -3.21 21.82
N ALA A 575 -20.88 -2.11 22.53
CA ALA A 575 -21.42 -0.87 21.96
C ALA A 575 -20.55 -0.33 20.84
N THR A 576 -19.22 -0.34 21.02
CA THR A 576 -18.27 0.05 19.96
C THR A 576 -18.45 -0.82 18.72
N LEU A 577 -18.52 -2.15 18.87
CA LEU A 577 -18.75 -3.05 17.73
C LEU A 577 -20.11 -2.78 17.07
N VAL A 578 -21.19 -2.65 17.82
CA VAL A 578 -22.53 -2.40 17.27
C VAL A 578 -22.61 -1.06 16.53
N ILE A 579 -21.89 -0.03 16.98
CA ILE A 579 -21.81 1.27 16.27
C ILE A 579 -21.10 1.12 14.93
N LEU A 580 -20.04 0.32 14.87
CA LEU A 580 -19.17 0.19 13.70
C LEU A 580 -19.70 -0.81 12.68
N ILE A 581 -20.16 -1.98 13.15
CA ILE A 581 -20.53 -3.16 12.37
C ILE A 581 -21.93 -3.66 12.73
N GLY A 582 -22.81 -2.78 13.20
CA GLY A 582 -24.23 -3.04 13.40
C GLY A 582 -25.09 -2.18 12.48
N GLY A 583 -26.26 -2.71 12.13
CA GLY A 583 -27.30 -2.04 11.35
C GLY A 583 -28.66 -2.08 12.04
N GLY A 584 -29.62 -1.39 11.45
CA GLY A 584 -31.00 -1.36 11.90
C GLY A 584 -31.82 -2.57 11.44
N LEU A 585 -33.15 -2.41 11.44
CA LEU A 585 -34.10 -3.41 10.96
C LEU A 585 -34.76 -3.00 9.62
N GLY A 586 -34.15 -2.09 8.85
CA GLY A 586 -34.69 -1.62 7.57
C GLY A 586 -34.92 -2.75 6.56
N TRP A 587 -34.12 -3.82 6.64
CA TRP A 587 -34.28 -5.02 5.80
C TRP A 587 -35.61 -5.76 6.02
N LEU A 588 -36.25 -5.65 7.20
CA LEU A 588 -37.59 -6.19 7.41
C LEU A 588 -38.64 -5.38 6.64
N GLY A 589 -38.50 -4.06 6.60
CA GLY A 589 -39.39 -3.19 5.83
C GLY A 589 -39.38 -3.54 4.35
N TRP A 590 -38.20 -3.91 3.82
CA TRP A 590 -38.03 -4.40 2.45
C TRP A 590 -38.71 -5.75 2.19
N VAL A 591 -38.79 -6.65 3.18
CA VAL A 591 -39.48 -7.94 3.04
C VAL A 591 -41.00 -7.83 3.14
N PHE A 592 -41.50 -6.92 4.00
CA PHE A 592 -42.92 -6.85 4.34
C PHE A 592 -43.72 -5.78 3.60
N ILE A 593 -43.08 -4.82 2.93
CA ILE A 593 -43.77 -3.79 2.16
C ILE A 593 -43.70 -4.13 0.68
N PRO A 594 -44.85 -4.29 -0.01
CA PRO A 594 -44.88 -4.54 -1.45
C PRO A 594 -44.15 -3.44 -2.23
N ASP A 595 -43.41 -3.83 -3.26
CA ASP A 595 -42.75 -2.90 -4.19
C ASP A 595 -43.81 -2.07 -4.92
N ASP A 596 -43.79 -0.75 -4.73
CA ASP A 596 -44.68 0.22 -5.35
C ASP A 596 -44.11 0.76 -6.68
N GLY A 597 -43.01 0.18 -7.17
CA GLY A 597 -42.28 0.64 -8.34
C GLY A 597 -41.22 1.70 -8.03
N SER A 598 -41.06 2.11 -6.76
CA SER A 598 -39.94 2.93 -6.32
C SER A 598 -38.76 2.07 -5.90
N TRP A 599 -37.58 2.35 -6.44
CA TRP A 599 -36.35 1.60 -6.11
C TRP A 599 -36.03 1.77 -4.61
N ARG A 600 -36.15 0.69 -3.82
CA ARG A 600 -36.10 0.77 -2.36
C ARG A 600 -35.14 -0.24 -1.76
N LEU A 601 -33.91 0.20 -1.51
CA LEU A 601 -32.95 -0.53 -0.69
C LEU A 601 -33.14 -0.20 0.80
N PRO A 602 -32.83 -1.13 1.73
CA PRO A 602 -32.75 -0.81 3.16
C PRO A 602 -31.73 0.28 3.44
N LEU A 603 -32.02 1.16 4.40
CA LEU A 603 -31.16 2.29 4.74
C LEU A 603 -29.72 1.86 5.12
N GLU A 604 -29.58 0.68 5.73
CA GLU A 604 -28.31 0.08 6.10
C GLU A 604 -27.39 -0.24 4.90
N VAL A 605 -27.97 -0.36 3.70
CA VAL A 605 -27.28 -0.82 2.48
C VAL A 605 -26.78 0.37 1.64
N TYR A 606 -27.37 1.57 1.78
CA TYR A 606 -27.00 2.73 0.96
C TYR A 606 -26.73 4.03 1.74
N SER A 607 -27.03 4.13 3.05
CA SER A 607 -26.75 5.33 3.85
C SER A 607 -25.55 5.12 4.78
N PRO A 608 -24.33 5.40 4.31
CA PRO A 608 -23.13 5.37 5.15
C PRO A 608 -23.12 6.48 6.21
N GLU A 609 -23.98 7.50 6.10
CA GLU A 609 -24.10 8.59 7.08
C GLU A 609 -24.85 8.13 8.34
N ALA A 610 -25.89 7.33 8.15
CA ALA A 610 -26.65 6.71 9.22
C ALA A 610 -25.82 5.66 9.95
N PHE A 611 -25.24 4.71 9.21
CA PHE A 611 -24.62 3.50 9.77
C PHE A 611 -23.10 3.45 9.55
N GLY A 612 -22.37 2.80 10.48
CA GLY A 612 -20.91 2.74 10.46
C GLY A 612 -20.31 1.84 9.36
N PHE A 613 -21.04 0.80 8.97
CA PHE A 613 -20.43 -0.34 8.29
C PHE A 613 -19.90 -0.01 6.89
N LEU A 614 -20.71 0.62 6.04
CA LEU A 614 -20.32 1.00 4.67
C LEU A 614 -19.11 1.94 4.65
N SER A 615 -19.00 2.83 5.65
CA SER A 615 -17.85 3.73 5.77
C SER A 615 -16.53 2.97 5.98
N ILE A 616 -16.58 1.88 6.75
CA ILE A 616 -15.41 1.00 6.99
C ILE A 616 -15.13 0.12 5.75
N VAL A 617 -16.18 -0.34 5.08
CA VAL A 617 -16.04 -1.22 3.92
C VAL A 617 -15.45 -0.48 2.72
N GLY A 618 -15.85 0.76 2.42
CA GLY A 618 -15.40 1.43 1.19
C GLY A 618 -15.35 2.95 1.16
N LEU A 619 -15.72 3.68 2.22
CA LEU A 619 -15.79 5.15 2.19
C LEU A 619 -14.89 5.80 3.28
N PRO A 620 -13.56 5.80 3.08
CA PRO A 620 -12.59 6.21 4.11
C PRO A 620 -12.72 7.66 4.58
N HIS A 621 -13.07 8.58 3.70
CA HIS A 621 -13.23 9.99 4.07
C HIS A 621 -14.39 10.19 5.05
N LEU A 622 -15.51 9.47 4.88
CA LEU A 622 -16.63 9.49 5.83
C LEU A 622 -16.20 8.91 7.20
N ALA A 623 -15.44 7.80 7.18
CA ALA A 623 -14.92 7.19 8.40
C ALA A 623 -13.99 8.16 9.17
N ALA A 624 -13.06 8.82 8.46
CA ALA A 624 -12.16 9.81 9.04
C ALA A 624 -12.92 11.04 9.57
N ALA A 625 -13.88 11.57 8.82
CA ALA A 625 -14.70 12.72 9.23
C ALA A 625 -15.49 12.42 10.50
N ARG A 626 -16.16 11.25 10.57
CA ARG A 626 -16.89 10.81 11.76
C ARG A 626 -15.97 10.60 12.96
N ALA A 627 -14.79 10.02 12.75
CA ALA A 627 -13.83 9.83 13.83
C ALA A 627 -13.43 11.17 14.45
N LEU A 628 -13.08 12.16 13.61
CA LEU A 628 -12.69 13.49 14.04
C LEU A 628 -13.85 14.27 14.68
N LEU A 629 -15.08 14.08 14.19
CA LEU A 629 -16.30 14.60 14.82
C LEU A 629 -16.42 14.09 16.27
N LEU A 630 -16.33 12.77 16.46
CA LEU A 630 -16.42 12.12 17.78
C LEU A 630 -15.28 12.52 18.72
N LEU A 631 -14.07 12.73 18.20
CA LEU A 631 -12.94 13.21 19.00
C LEU A 631 -13.15 14.66 19.47
N GLY A 632 -13.71 15.51 18.62
CA GLY A 632 -14.12 16.87 19.00
C GLY A 632 -15.18 16.84 20.11
N PHE A 633 -16.24 16.05 19.95
CA PHE A 633 -17.25 15.88 21.01
C PHE A 633 -16.66 15.30 22.29
N THR A 634 -15.75 14.33 22.18
CA THR A 634 -15.07 13.72 23.34
C THR A 634 -14.29 14.76 24.13
N GLY A 635 -13.57 15.66 23.43
CA GLY A 635 -12.84 16.76 24.03
C GLY A 635 -13.75 17.76 24.74
N PHE A 636 -14.88 18.13 24.10
CA PHE A 636 -15.89 19.01 24.69
C PHE A 636 -16.49 18.43 25.97
N ILE A 637 -16.99 17.19 25.92
CA ILE A 637 -17.69 16.54 27.04
C ILE A 637 -16.76 16.36 28.24
N LYS A 638 -15.50 15.98 28.02
CA LYS A 638 -14.52 15.83 29.13
C LYS A 638 -14.34 17.14 29.90
N GLN A 639 -14.42 18.29 29.24
CA GLN A 639 -14.27 19.59 29.90
C GLN A 639 -15.51 20.04 30.67
N ILE A 640 -16.69 19.43 30.45
CA ILE A 640 -17.90 19.73 31.22
C ILE A 640 -17.60 19.61 32.73
N ASN A 641 -16.94 18.52 33.13
CA ASN A 641 -16.64 18.21 34.52
C ASN A 641 -15.30 18.74 35.06
N THR A 642 -14.37 19.20 34.20
CA THR A 642 -12.99 19.55 34.62
C THR A 642 -12.64 21.03 34.54
N GLY A 643 -13.61 21.90 34.21
CA GLY A 643 -13.41 23.35 34.04
C GLY A 643 -12.96 23.76 32.63
N PHE A 644 -12.91 25.06 32.34
CA PHE A 644 -12.51 25.57 31.01
C PHE A 644 -11.00 25.52 30.82
N ARG A 645 -10.55 24.94 29.70
CA ARG A 645 -9.16 24.98 29.23
C ARG A 645 -9.10 25.33 27.76
N PHE A 646 -8.54 26.50 27.43
CA PHE A 646 -8.43 26.98 26.06
C PHE A 646 -7.74 25.98 25.12
N SER A 647 -6.58 25.44 25.52
CA SER A 647 -5.82 24.47 24.71
C SER A 647 -6.62 23.21 24.37
N SER A 648 -7.51 22.76 25.27
CA SER A 648 -8.35 21.58 25.05
C SER A 648 -9.51 21.86 24.09
N MET A 649 -10.13 23.05 24.19
CA MET A 649 -11.20 23.46 23.26
C MET A 649 -10.66 23.76 21.88
N TRP A 650 -9.51 24.43 21.80
CA TRP A 650 -8.79 24.67 20.56
C TRP A 650 -8.43 23.35 19.86
N LYS A 651 -7.84 22.39 20.59
CA LYS A 651 -7.56 21.05 20.07
C LYS A 651 -8.81 20.33 19.54
N SER A 652 -9.93 20.44 20.26
CA SER A 652 -11.21 19.84 19.85
C SER A 652 -11.74 20.48 18.56
N GLY A 653 -11.63 21.81 18.45
CA GLY A 653 -11.99 22.54 17.23
C GLY A 653 -11.05 22.26 16.06
N MET A 654 -9.76 22.02 16.31
CA MET A 654 -8.81 21.59 15.26
C MET A 654 -9.13 20.20 14.71
N PHE A 655 -9.63 19.27 15.53
CA PHE A 655 -10.15 18.01 14.99
C PHE A 655 -11.32 18.24 14.04
N TRP A 656 -12.22 19.16 14.38
CA TRP A 656 -13.34 19.53 13.52
C TRP A 656 -12.87 20.21 12.23
N LEU A 657 -11.95 21.18 12.31
CA LEU A 657 -11.33 21.76 11.11
C LEU A 657 -10.72 20.68 10.22
N ALA A 658 -10.01 19.71 10.81
CA ALA A 658 -9.48 18.56 10.08
C ALA A 658 -10.58 17.69 9.44
N ALA A 659 -11.71 17.47 10.14
CA ALA A 659 -12.86 16.73 9.60
C ALA A 659 -13.41 17.39 8.33
N GLY A 660 -13.34 18.72 8.26
CA GLY A 660 -13.76 19.50 7.10
C GLY A 660 -13.03 19.13 5.80
N PHE A 661 -11.74 18.79 5.87
CA PHE A 661 -10.97 18.35 4.70
C PHE A 661 -11.44 17.01 4.13
N PHE A 662 -12.09 16.18 4.95
CA PHE A 662 -12.64 14.89 4.53
C PHE A 662 -14.10 15.01 4.11
N GLN A 663 -14.91 15.74 4.89
CA GLN A 663 -16.32 15.95 4.63
C GLN A 663 -16.81 17.26 5.28
N PRO A 664 -16.95 18.35 4.52
CA PRO A 664 -17.35 19.66 5.06
C PRO A 664 -18.70 19.65 5.80
N LEU A 665 -19.67 18.87 5.33
CA LEU A 665 -21.02 18.85 5.91
C LEU A 665 -21.05 18.29 7.35
N THR A 666 -20.13 17.39 7.69
CA THR A 666 -20.01 16.81 9.04
C THR A 666 -19.75 17.90 10.09
N LEU A 667 -19.10 19.01 9.70
CA LEU A 667 -18.92 20.18 10.56
C LEU A 667 -20.22 20.92 10.83
N ALA A 668 -21.04 21.11 9.79
CA ALA A 668 -22.34 21.77 9.94
C ALA A 668 -23.24 20.97 10.89
N VAL A 669 -23.31 19.65 10.71
CA VAL A 669 -24.03 18.74 11.63
C VAL A 669 -23.47 18.86 13.04
N GLY A 670 -22.15 18.78 13.21
CA GLY A 670 -21.48 18.90 14.50
C GLY A 670 -21.84 20.20 15.23
N CYS A 671 -21.79 21.33 14.53
CA CYS A 671 -22.13 22.65 15.06
C CYS A 671 -23.59 22.74 15.52
N VAL A 672 -24.55 22.21 14.74
CA VAL A 672 -25.96 22.19 15.11
C VAL A 672 -26.18 21.30 16.33
N VAL A 673 -25.64 20.07 16.33
CA VAL A 673 -25.74 19.14 17.46
C VAL A 673 -25.13 19.75 18.72
N LEU A 674 -23.98 20.40 18.63
CA LEU A 674 -23.34 21.07 19.76
C LEU A 674 -24.19 22.23 20.29
N THR A 675 -24.77 23.03 19.40
CA THR A 675 -25.63 24.16 19.78
C THR A 675 -26.87 23.68 20.52
N VAL A 676 -27.55 22.65 19.99
CA VAL A 676 -28.71 22.04 20.64
C VAL A 676 -28.32 21.34 21.94
N THR A 677 -27.13 20.73 22.02
CA THR A 677 -26.61 20.16 23.26
C THR A 677 -26.41 21.22 24.34
N VAL A 678 -25.82 22.36 23.99
CA VAL A 678 -25.64 23.49 24.92
C VAL A 678 -27.01 24.01 25.38
N LEU A 679 -27.98 24.13 24.48
CA LEU A 679 -29.36 24.49 24.82
C LEU A 679 -30.01 23.46 25.77
N PHE A 680 -29.83 22.17 25.52
CA PHE A 680 -30.36 21.11 26.39
C PHE A 680 -29.74 21.17 27.79
N ILE A 681 -28.41 21.30 27.88
CA ILE A 681 -27.73 21.45 29.16
C ILE A 681 -28.22 22.72 29.87
N TYR A 682 -28.38 23.83 29.14
CA TYR A 682 -28.90 25.08 29.69
C TYR A 682 -30.32 24.86 30.26
N LEU A 683 -31.27 24.40 29.45
CA LEU A 683 -32.68 24.29 29.82
C LEU A 683 -33.00 23.20 30.86
N PHE A 684 -32.28 22.07 30.81
CA PHE A 684 -32.65 20.86 31.57
C PHE A 684 -31.66 20.48 32.67
N SER A 685 -30.65 21.32 32.96
CA SER A 685 -29.74 21.09 34.09
C SER A 685 -29.68 22.28 35.04
N ASP A 686 -29.11 22.08 36.24
CA ASP A 686 -29.01 23.13 37.27
C ASP A 686 -27.87 24.15 37.00
N ILE A 687 -27.31 24.16 35.79
CA ILE A 687 -26.12 24.96 35.43
C ILE A 687 -26.30 26.49 35.59
N HIS A 688 -27.54 26.97 35.57
CA HIS A 688 -27.87 28.38 35.83
C HIS A 688 -27.64 28.76 37.28
N ARG A 689 -27.95 27.84 38.20
CA ARG A 689 -27.77 28.03 39.64
C ARG A 689 -26.30 27.98 40.03
N GLU A 690 -25.47 27.30 39.23
CA GLU A 690 -24.04 27.11 39.45
C GLU A 690 -23.14 28.17 38.78
N ASN A 691 -23.72 29.16 38.10
CA ASN A 691 -23.00 30.19 37.32
C ASN A 691 -22.03 29.61 36.26
N GLN A 692 -22.32 28.41 35.74
CA GLN A 692 -21.50 27.69 34.77
C GLN A 692 -22.01 27.83 33.31
N GLY A 693 -23.14 28.53 33.10
CA GLY A 693 -23.73 28.71 31.77
C GLY A 693 -22.84 29.49 30.79
N LEU A 694 -22.28 30.63 31.21
CA LEU A 694 -21.39 31.42 30.36
C LEU A 694 -20.08 30.67 30.02
N PRO A 695 -19.41 29.97 30.96
CA PRO A 695 -18.30 29.06 30.64
C PRO A 695 -18.66 27.98 29.61
N LEU A 696 -19.85 27.39 29.66
CA LEU A 696 -20.32 26.39 28.70
C LEU A 696 -20.45 26.98 27.29
N ILE A 697 -21.08 28.15 27.16
CA ILE A 697 -21.22 28.86 25.88
C ILE A 697 -19.83 29.23 25.32
N LYS A 698 -18.93 29.76 26.16
CA LYS A 698 -17.55 30.07 25.76
C LYS A 698 -16.83 28.84 25.19
N ARG A 699 -16.97 27.67 25.82
CA ARG A 699 -16.38 26.40 25.32
C ARG A 699 -16.83 26.09 23.90
N ALA A 700 -18.15 26.13 23.67
CA ALA A 700 -18.73 25.86 22.36
C ALA A 700 -18.29 26.90 21.31
N LEU A 701 -18.27 28.19 21.68
CA LEU A 701 -17.81 29.27 20.80
C LEU A 701 -16.33 29.11 20.41
N PHE A 702 -15.43 28.80 21.35
CA PHE A 702 -14.02 28.61 21.03
C PHE A 702 -13.79 27.39 20.13
N MET A 703 -14.51 26.30 20.38
CA MET A 703 -14.44 25.10 19.54
C MET A 703 -14.99 25.37 18.13
N GLY A 704 -16.12 26.08 18.03
CA GLY A 704 -16.71 26.48 16.75
C GLY A 704 -15.85 27.49 15.99
N ALA A 705 -15.26 28.48 16.66
CA ALA A 705 -14.38 29.47 16.06
C ALA A 705 -13.09 28.86 15.48
N ALA A 706 -12.59 27.78 16.09
CA ALA A 706 -11.48 27.02 15.53
C ALA A 706 -11.85 26.28 14.24
N ALA A 707 -13.10 25.87 14.07
CA ALA A 707 -13.59 25.18 12.86
C ALA A 707 -14.19 26.12 11.80
N SER A 708 -14.57 27.34 12.18
CA SER A 708 -15.28 28.29 11.31
C SER A 708 -14.53 28.72 10.06
N PRO A 709 -13.17 28.81 10.01
CA PRO A 709 -12.49 29.17 8.77
C PRO A 709 -12.84 28.23 7.61
N TRP A 710 -13.02 26.94 7.89
CA TRP A 710 -13.37 25.96 6.86
C TRP A 710 -14.83 26.09 6.40
N ILE A 711 -15.75 26.38 7.33
CA ILE A 711 -17.17 26.61 7.01
C ILE A 711 -17.30 27.86 6.13
N VAL A 712 -16.63 28.95 6.50
CA VAL A 712 -16.62 30.20 5.72
C VAL A 712 -16.01 29.98 4.34
N TYR A 713 -14.88 29.27 4.26
CA TYR A 713 -14.24 28.91 2.99
C TYR A 713 -15.20 28.20 2.03
N ASN A 714 -15.89 27.15 2.50
CA ASN A 714 -16.83 26.40 1.66
C ASN A 714 -18.01 27.27 1.23
N LEU A 715 -18.60 28.07 2.13
CA LEU A 715 -19.72 28.96 1.79
C LEU A 715 -19.35 29.97 0.70
N LEU A 716 -18.15 30.56 0.77
CA LEU A 716 -17.70 31.54 -0.22
C LEU A 716 -17.47 30.89 -1.59
N PHE A 717 -16.78 29.75 -1.66
CA PHE A 717 -16.44 29.11 -2.94
C PHE A 717 -17.64 28.48 -3.65
N PHE A 718 -18.54 27.81 -2.91
CA PHE A 718 -19.79 27.28 -3.49
C PHE A 718 -20.77 28.37 -3.96
N SER A 719 -20.51 29.64 -3.64
CA SER A 719 -21.30 30.79 -4.10
C SER A 719 -20.67 31.60 -5.23
N SER A 720 -19.38 31.39 -5.53
CA SER A 720 -18.60 32.25 -6.43
C SER A 720 -18.03 31.53 -7.66
N ASP A 721 -17.73 30.24 -7.58
CA ASP A 721 -17.23 29.46 -8.72
C ASP A 721 -18.39 28.87 -9.54
N ALA A 722 -18.39 29.13 -10.85
CA ALA A 722 -19.49 28.78 -11.74
C ALA A 722 -19.75 27.25 -11.80
N TYR A 723 -18.68 26.45 -11.76
CA TYR A 723 -18.78 25.00 -11.76
C TYR A 723 -19.35 24.47 -10.45
N LEU A 724 -18.88 24.96 -9.30
CA LEU A 724 -19.39 24.53 -8.00
C LEU A 724 -20.87 24.89 -7.78
N VAL A 725 -21.31 26.03 -8.31
CA VAL A 725 -22.73 26.42 -8.28
C VAL A 725 -23.58 25.40 -9.03
N GLU A 726 -23.14 24.95 -10.21
CA GLU A 726 -23.89 23.97 -10.99
C GLU A 726 -23.88 22.58 -10.34
N TRP A 727 -22.70 22.12 -9.87
CA TRP A 727 -22.60 20.90 -9.06
C TRP A 727 -23.59 20.95 -7.88
N TYR A 728 -23.61 22.05 -7.11
CA TYR A 728 -24.50 22.15 -5.95
C TYR A 728 -25.99 22.06 -6.32
N LYS A 729 -26.42 22.65 -7.45
CA LYS A 729 -27.82 22.57 -7.90
C LYS A 729 -28.24 21.15 -8.26
N GLN A 730 -27.39 20.40 -8.97
CA GLN A 730 -27.71 19.05 -9.42
C GLN A 730 -27.51 17.97 -8.34
N ASN A 731 -26.71 18.25 -7.30
CA ASN A 731 -26.43 17.30 -6.23
C ASN A 731 -27.57 17.22 -5.19
N ILE A 732 -28.62 16.48 -5.54
CA ILE A 732 -29.83 16.29 -4.73
C ILE A 732 -29.80 14.92 -4.06
N ILE A 733 -29.76 14.90 -2.73
CA ILE A 733 -29.79 13.70 -1.89
C ILE A 733 -30.95 13.83 -0.88
N SER A 734 -32.14 13.49 -1.36
CA SER A 734 -33.38 13.51 -0.57
C SER A 734 -33.37 12.45 0.53
N SER A 735 -34.00 12.76 1.67
CA SER A 735 -34.26 11.77 2.71
C SER A 735 -35.35 10.79 2.28
N PRO A 736 -35.24 9.51 2.67
CA PRO A 736 -36.32 8.56 2.48
C PRO A 736 -37.57 8.94 3.28
N PRO A 737 -38.72 8.34 2.94
CA PRO A 737 -39.95 8.49 3.71
C PRO A 737 -39.78 8.08 5.19
N LEU A 738 -40.60 8.66 6.07
CA LEU A 738 -40.48 8.50 7.52
C LEU A 738 -40.52 7.02 7.98
N TYR A 739 -41.31 6.19 7.29
CA TYR A 739 -41.44 4.78 7.63
C TYR A 739 -40.12 4.00 7.47
N ASP A 740 -39.21 4.40 6.58
CA ASP A 740 -37.92 3.72 6.40
C ASP A 740 -37.01 3.98 7.60
N TYR A 741 -37.04 5.20 8.14
CA TYR A 741 -36.39 5.52 9.40
C TYR A 741 -37.04 4.80 10.58
N LEU A 742 -38.37 4.63 10.59
CA LEU A 742 -39.05 3.88 11.64
C LEU A 742 -38.67 2.39 11.62
N TRP A 743 -38.54 1.77 10.44
CA TRP A 743 -38.03 0.39 10.35
C TRP A 743 -36.57 0.29 10.76
N SER A 744 -35.74 1.26 10.35
CA SER A 744 -34.31 1.24 10.64
C SER A 744 -34.01 1.51 12.12
N PHE A 745 -34.69 2.48 12.74
CA PHE A 745 -34.37 2.98 14.08
C PHE A 745 -35.47 2.78 15.13
N GLY A 746 -36.73 2.57 14.76
CA GLY A 746 -37.88 2.67 15.66
C GLY A 746 -37.79 1.78 16.90
N VAL A 747 -37.55 0.47 16.72
CA VAL A 747 -37.41 -0.48 17.84
C VAL A 747 -36.22 -0.13 18.74
N TYR A 748 -35.12 0.34 18.13
CA TYR A 748 -33.91 0.77 18.84
C TYR A 748 -34.13 2.06 19.64
N LEU A 749 -34.91 3.01 19.10
CA LEU A 749 -35.34 4.22 19.80
C LEU A 749 -36.25 3.89 20.98
N MET A 750 -37.15 2.90 20.86
CA MET A 750 -37.95 2.44 22.00
C MET A 750 -37.07 1.86 23.12
N ALA A 751 -36.05 1.07 22.77
CA ALA A 751 -35.06 0.56 23.73
C ALA A 751 -34.17 1.67 24.35
N ALA A 752 -34.05 2.83 23.70
CA ALA A 752 -33.31 3.98 24.23
C ALA A 752 -34.11 4.80 25.27
N ILE A 753 -35.44 4.65 25.36
CA ILE A 753 -36.31 5.46 26.22
C ILE A 753 -35.88 5.47 27.70
N PRO A 754 -35.56 4.33 28.36
CA PRO A 754 -35.17 4.33 29.77
C PRO A 754 -33.95 5.23 30.05
N ALA A 755 -32.93 5.18 29.21
CA ALA A 755 -31.76 6.05 29.31
C ALA A 755 -32.13 7.53 29.13
N ILE A 756 -32.95 7.86 28.12
CA ILE A 756 -33.41 9.24 27.87
C ILE A 756 -34.12 9.78 29.12
N LEU A 757 -35.09 9.04 29.67
CA LEU A 757 -35.82 9.45 30.86
C LEU A 757 -34.90 9.66 32.06
N LYS A 758 -33.91 8.80 32.27
CA LYS A 758 -32.93 8.96 33.35
C LYS A 758 -32.04 10.18 33.14
N ILE A 759 -31.56 10.43 31.93
CA ILE A 759 -30.70 11.59 31.62
C ILE A 759 -31.40 12.90 32.00
N PHE A 760 -32.68 13.05 31.64
CA PHE A 760 -33.47 14.23 32.01
C PHE A 760 -33.83 14.26 33.50
N LYS A 761 -34.22 13.13 34.09
CA LYS A 761 -34.59 13.06 35.51
C LYS A 761 -33.42 13.36 36.45
N GLU A 762 -32.24 12.82 36.16
CA GLU A 762 -31.01 13.00 36.94
C GLU A 762 -30.15 14.18 36.45
N LYS A 763 -30.61 14.91 35.43
CA LYS A 763 -29.95 16.09 34.85
C LYS A 763 -28.48 15.82 34.47
N VAL A 764 -28.21 14.67 33.87
CA VAL A 764 -26.84 14.21 33.54
C VAL A 764 -26.27 15.04 32.38
N GLN A 765 -25.55 16.11 32.71
CA GLN A 765 -25.06 17.11 31.74
C GLN A 765 -24.29 16.48 30.57
N ASN A 766 -23.33 15.59 30.85
CA ASN A 766 -22.49 14.96 29.81
C ASN A 766 -23.31 14.17 28.78
N ALA A 767 -24.40 13.53 29.22
CA ALA A 767 -25.20 12.63 28.39
C ALA A 767 -26.28 13.36 27.58
N MET A 768 -26.51 14.66 27.82
CA MET A 768 -27.52 15.47 27.10
C MET A 768 -27.26 15.55 25.59
N ILE A 769 -26.02 15.35 25.14
CA ILE A 769 -25.68 15.29 23.72
C ILE A 769 -26.42 14.17 22.98
N LEU A 770 -26.69 13.04 23.63
CA LEU A 770 -27.28 11.87 22.99
C LEU A 770 -28.73 12.12 22.54
N PRO A 771 -29.67 12.55 23.42
CA PRO A 771 -31.02 12.91 22.98
C PRO A 771 -31.04 14.16 22.10
N ALA A 772 -30.13 15.13 22.31
CA ALA A 772 -30.00 16.30 21.44
C ALA A 772 -29.65 15.88 20.00
N TRP A 773 -28.70 14.96 19.83
CA TRP A 773 -28.29 14.46 18.51
C TRP A 773 -29.44 13.70 17.81
N VAL A 774 -30.16 12.84 18.53
CA VAL A 774 -31.34 12.14 17.98
C VAL A 774 -32.39 13.15 17.51
N MET A 775 -32.68 14.18 18.31
CA MET A 775 -33.64 15.23 17.92
C MET A 775 -33.16 16.02 16.70
N CYS A 776 -31.88 16.42 16.66
CA CYS A 776 -31.29 17.10 15.51
C CYS A 776 -31.44 16.27 14.23
N ALA A 777 -31.10 14.98 14.27
CA ALA A 777 -31.19 14.11 13.11
C ALA A 777 -32.64 14.00 12.59
N SER A 778 -33.63 13.86 13.49
CA SER A 778 -35.05 13.77 13.11
C SER A 778 -35.58 15.03 12.44
N ILE A 779 -35.13 16.22 12.86
CA ILE A 779 -35.56 17.50 12.28
C ILE A 779 -34.79 17.78 10.99
N LEU A 780 -33.47 17.67 11.02
CA LEU A 780 -32.62 18.02 9.89
C LEU A 780 -32.79 17.08 8.69
N ALA A 781 -33.22 15.83 8.92
CA ALA A 781 -33.53 14.89 7.85
C ALA A 781 -34.59 15.42 6.86
N TYR A 782 -35.43 16.39 7.25
CA TYR A 782 -36.53 16.89 6.41
C TYR A 782 -36.48 18.40 6.19
N VAL A 783 -35.33 19.04 6.47
CA VAL A 783 -35.12 20.46 6.15
C VAL A 783 -35.04 20.62 4.63
N PRO A 784 -35.64 21.68 4.03
CA PRO A 784 -35.63 21.91 2.59
C PRO A 784 -34.24 22.36 2.10
N TYR A 785 -33.31 21.42 2.04
CA TYR A 785 -31.93 21.58 1.59
C TYR A 785 -31.57 20.44 0.64
N ASN A 786 -30.67 20.65 -0.33
CA ASN A 786 -30.39 19.62 -1.36
C ASN A 786 -29.80 18.32 -0.77
N LEU A 787 -29.09 18.38 0.36
CA LEU A 787 -28.39 17.23 0.96
C LEU A 787 -29.07 16.68 2.23
N GLN A 788 -30.41 16.62 2.25
CA GLN A 788 -31.22 16.28 3.43
C GLN A 788 -30.74 15.02 4.16
N ARG A 789 -30.55 13.92 3.42
CA ARG A 789 -30.17 12.62 4.00
C ARG A 789 -28.84 12.69 4.74
N ARG A 790 -27.92 13.55 4.28
CA ARG A 790 -26.57 13.65 4.86
C ARG A 790 -26.58 14.30 6.25
N PHE A 791 -27.65 14.96 6.67
CA PHE A 791 -27.76 15.56 8.00
C PHE A 791 -28.01 14.56 9.14
N ILE A 792 -28.30 13.29 8.85
CA ILE A 792 -28.46 12.24 9.87
C ILE A 792 -27.10 11.64 10.34
N GLU A 793 -26.00 12.24 9.91
CA GLU A 793 -24.62 11.79 10.17
C GLU A 793 -24.41 11.41 11.64
N GLY A 794 -24.06 10.15 11.86
CA GLY A 794 -23.67 9.61 13.16
C GLY A 794 -24.82 9.39 14.15
N VAL A 795 -26.09 9.52 13.75
CA VAL A 795 -27.25 9.31 14.67
C VAL A 795 -27.24 7.91 15.31
N TRP A 796 -26.78 6.89 14.58
CA TRP A 796 -26.64 5.52 15.10
C TRP A 796 -25.72 5.44 16.30
N VAL A 797 -24.66 6.28 16.37
CA VAL A 797 -23.77 6.36 17.52
C VAL A 797 -24.57 6.71 18.79
N ALA A 798 -25.41 7.74 18.70
CA ALA A 798 -26.20 8.20 19.84
C ALA A 798 -27.23 7.16 20.29
N ILE A 799 -27.93 6.53 19.34
CA ILE A 799 -28.94 5.50 19.62
C ILE A 799 -28.31 4.30 20.33
N VAL A 800 -27.19 3.78 19.82
CA VAL A 800 -26.54 2.61 20.42
C VAL A 800 -26.01 2.93 21.82
N VAL A 801 -25.41 4.10 22.04
CA VAL A 801 -24.97 4.49 23.39
C VAL A 801 -26.16 4.55 24.36
N LEU A 802 -27.30 5.09 23.95
CA LEU A 802 -28.51 5.12 24.78
C LEU A 802 -29.05 3.72 25.10
N ILE A 803 -29.04 2.79 24.14
CA ILE A 803 -29.46 1.39 24.37
C ILE A 803 -28.59 0.72 25.43
N PHE A 804 -27.27 0.88 25.35
CA PHE A 804 -26.38 0.28 26.33
C PHE A 804 -26.45 0.96 27.70
N LEU A 805 -26.75 2.27 27.75
CA LEU A 805 -27.08 2.95 29.02
C LEU A 805 -28.36 2.39 29.64
N SER A 806 -29.42 2.16 28.84
CA SER A 806 -30.64 1.49 29.30
C SER A 806 -30.32 0.10 29.86
N LEU A 807 -29.44 -0.65 29.19
CA LEU A 807 -29.02 -1.98 29.61
C LEU A 807 -28.24 -1.99 30.95
N GLU A 808 -27.42 -0.98 31.23
CA GLU A 808 -26.73 -0.84 32.53
C GLU A 808 -27.70 -0.54 33.69
N MET A 809 -28.87 0.03 33.39
CA MET A 809 -29.87 0.39 34.39
C MET A 809 -30.78 -0.77 34.79
N ILE A 810 -30.97 -1.73 33.88
CA ILE A 810 -31.87 -2.86 34.07
C ILE A 810 -31.22 -3.87 35.04
N LYS A 811 -31.98 -4.33 36.03
CA LYS A 811 -31.56 -5.40 36.98
C LYS A 811 -32.21 -6.75 36.69
N ASP A 812 -33.35 -6.75 36.00
CA ASP A 812 -34.13 -7.96 35.71
C ASP A 812 -33.55 -8.70 34.49
N ARG A 813 -33.27 -9.99 34.69
CA ARG A 813 -32.69 -10.89 33.69
C ARG A 813 -33.55 -11.03 32.43
N ARG A 814 -34.88 -10.95 32.51
CA ARG A 814 -35.77 -11.08 31.32
C ARG A 814 -35.53 -9.96 30.32
N TRP A 815 -35.37 -8.74 30.82
CA TRP A 815 -35.07 -7.56 30.00
C TRP A 815 -33.64 -7.62 29.45
N HIS A 816 -32.67 -8.17 30.20
CA HIS A 816 -31.33 -8.44 29.65
C HIS A 816 -31.38 -9.39 28.44
N ILE A 817 -32.20 -10.44 28.49
CA ILE A 817 -32.39 -11.35 27.34
C ILE A 817 -32.99 -10.58 26.16
N GLY A 818 -34.06 -9.80 26.38
CA GLY A 818 -34.70 -9.00 25.33
C GLY A 818 -33.74 -8.02 24.64
N TYR A 819 -32.97 -7.26 25.41
CA TYR A 819 -31.95 -6.35 24.85
C TYR A 819 -30.82 -7.10 24.15
N SER A 820 -30.37 -8.24 24.68
CA SER A 820 -29.33 -9.04 24.04
C SER A 820 -29.80 -9.60 22.69
N SER A 821 -31.05 -10.06 22.60
CA SER A 821 -31.66 -10.48 21.34
C SER A 821 -31.75 -9.31 20.35
N LEU A 822 -32.21 -8.14 20.80
CA LEU A 822 -32.29 -6.93 19.96
C LEU A 822 -30.91 -6.45 19.49
N ILE A 823 -29.88 -6.53 20.33
CA ILE A 823 -28.51 -6.19 19.92
C ILE A 823 -28.00 -7.19 18.88
N THR A 824 -28.32 -8.48 19.03
CA THR A 824 -27.90 -9.52 18.08
C THR A 824 -28.50 -9.30 16.69
N THR A 825 -29.72 -8.76 16.58
CA THR A 825 -30.32 -8.45 15.27
C THR A 825 -29.56 -7.38 14.50
N THR A 826 -28.76 -6.54 15.17
CA THR A 826 -27.95 -5.52 14.49
C THR A 826 -26.87 -6.11 13.58
N CYS A 827 -26.44 -7.36 13.83
CA CYS A 827 -25.42 -8.01 13.01
C CYS A 827 -25.94 -8.51 11.66
N ILE A 828 -27.26 -8.59 11.46
CA ILE A 828 -27.86 -9.19 10.27
C ILE A 828 -27.58 -8.36 9.02
N ALA A 829 -27.86 -7.06 9.04
CA ALA A 829 -27.68 -6.20 7.86
C ALA A 829 -26.21 -6.15 7.37
N PRO A 830 -25.19 -5.98 8.23
CA PRO A 830 -23.78 -6.04 7.81
C PRO A 830 -23.37 -7.40 7.22
N LEU A 831 -23.89 -8.52 7.75
CA LEU A 831 -23.66 -9.84 7.16
C LEU A 831 -24.29 -9.98 5.77
N LEU A 832 -25.52 -9.46 5.59
CA LEU A 832 -26.17 -9.40 4.28
C LEU A 832 -25.36 -8.55 3.30
N VAL A 833 -24.88 -7.38 3.72
CA VAL A 833 -24.01 -6.53 2.89
C VAL A 833 -22.75 -7.30 2.49
N LEU A 834 -22.04 -7.95 3.42
CA LEU A 834 -20.85 -8.73 3.08
C LEU A 834 -21.15 -9.88 2.10
N MET A 835 -22.27 -10.58 2.31
CA MET A 835 -22.71 -11.66 1.42
C MET A 835 -23.00 -11.12 0.02
N THR A 836 -23.75 -10.02 -0.09
CA THR A 836 -24.07 -9.37 -1.37
C THR A 836 -22.83 -8.88 -2.09
N LEU A 837 -21.89 -8.21 -1.39
CA LEU A 837 -20.64 -7.77 -2.00
C LEU A 837 -19.79 -8.95 -2.47
N SER A 838 -19.74 -10.04 -1.69
CA SER A 838 -19.00 -11.26 -2.04
C SER A 838 -19.62 -11.98 -3.24
N GLN A 839 -20.95 -11.99 -3.36
CA GLN A 839 -21.63 -12.53 -4.54
C GLN A 839 -21.49 -11.61 -5.76
N GLY A 840 -21.51 -10.29 -5.55
CA GLY A 840 -21.32 -9.29 -6.60
C GLY A 840 -19.98 -9.47 -7.30
N VAL A 841 -18.88 -9.64 -6.55
CA VAL A 841 -17.55 -9.88 -7.15
C VAL A 841 -17.42 -11.24 -7.84
N MET A 842 -18.29 -12.22 -7.58
CA MET A 842 -18.30 -13.48 -8.34
C MET A 842 -18.91 -13.32 -9.73
N ARG A 843 -19.65 -12.22 -9.98
CA ARG A 843 -20.17 -11.88 -11.29
C ARG A 843 -19.16 -10.95 -11.97
N ILE A 844 -18.53 -11.44 -13.03
CA ILE A 844 -17.51 -10.69 -13.75
C ILE A 844 -18.22 -9.83 -14.79
N ASP A 845 -18.66 -8.65 -14.35
CA ASP A 845 -19.38 -7.68 -15.17
C ASP A 845 -19.06 -6.22 -14.77
N LEU A 846 -19.53 -5.30 -15.62
CA LEU A 846 -19.55 -3.87 -15.30
C LEU A 846 -20.53 -3.62 -14.13
N PRO A 847 -20.24 -2.68 -13.22
CA PRO A 847 -19.06 -1.80 -13.20
C PRO A 847 -17.90 -2.34 -12.35
N VAL A 848 -18.07 -3.45 -11.62
CA VAL A 848 -17.06 -3.97 -10.66
C VAL A 848 -15.78 -4.39 -11.38
N TYR A 849 -15.92 -4.92 -12.60
CA TYR A 849 -14.84 -5.25 -13.52
C TYR A 849 -14.96 -4.42 -14.80
N ARG A 850 -13.82 -4.20 -15.48
CA ARG A 850 -13.75 -3.53 -16.78
C ARG A 850 -13.08 -4.45 -17.81
N PRO A 851 -13.53 -4.46 -19.07
CA PRO A 851 -12.85 -5.21 -20.13
C PRO A 851 -11.37 -4.80 -20.25
N SER A 852 -10.50 -5.79 -20.43
CA SER A 852 -9.06 -5.57 -20.52
C SER A 852 -8.67 -4.80 -21.79
N SER A 853 -9.44 -4.93 -22.88
CA SER A 853 -9.24 -4.11 -24.10
C SER A 853 -9.51 -2.62 -23.85
N GLU A 854 -10.48 -2.30 -22.98
CA GLU A 854 -10.80 -0.93 -22.60
C GLU A 854 -9.73 -0.34 -21.69
N VAL A 855 -9.26 -1.13 -20.73
CA VAL A 855 -8.14 -0.76 -19.86
C VAL A 855 -6.87 -0.50 -20.66
N LYS A 856 -6.55 -1.33 -21.67
CA LYS A 856 -5.42 -1.08 -22.58
C LYS A 856 -5.56 0.23 -23.33
N MET A 857 -6.77 0.55 -23.80
CA MET A 857 -7.05 1.82 -24.46
C MET A 857 -6.84 3.00 -23.50
N PHE A 858 -7.28 2.89 -22.25
CA PHE A 858 -7.02 3.90 -21.22
C PHE A 858 -5.52 4.08 -20.92
N GLU A 859 -4.79 2.97 -20.78
CA GLU A 859 -3.34 2.97 -20.56
C GLU A 859 -2.57 3.51 -21.76
N TYR A 860 -3.08 3.31 -22.98
CA TYR A 860 -2.56 3.95 -24.18
C TYR A 860 -2.80 5.46 -24.15
N LEU A 861 -4.04 5.89 -23.86
CA LEU A 861 -4.40 7.30 -23.79
C LEU A 861 -3.56 8.04 -22.74
N ALA A 862 -3.32 7.42 -21.58
CA ALA A 862 -2.47 7.96 -20.53
C ALA A 862 -1.00 8.21 -20.95
N LYS A 863 -0.53 7.59 -22.05
CA LYS A 863 0.82 7.80 -22.60
C LYS A 863 0.87 8.91 -23.65
N VAL A 864 -0.23 9.16 -24.35
CA VAL A 864 -0.28 10.06 -25.52
C VAL A 864 -1.00 11.37 -25.25
N ALA A 865 -1.90 11.41 -24.27
CA ALA A 865 -2.61 12.62 -23.87
C ALA A 865 -1.78 13.44 -22.88
N GLU A 866 -1.83 14.76 -23.03
CA GLU A 866 -1.28 15.71 -22.07
C GLU A 866 -2.28 15.94 -20.92
N PRO A 867 -1.79 16.19 -19.68
CA PRO A 867 -2.67 16.51 -18.56
C PRO A 867 -3.53 17.75 -18.85
N GLY A 868 -4.83 17.56 -18.99
CA GLY A 868 -5.76 18.64 -19.36
C GLY A 868 -6.53 18.41 -20.66
N ASP A 869 -6.06 17.49 -21.52
CA ASP A 869 -6.73 17.18 -22.78
C ASP A 869 -8.15 16.68 -22.55
N THR A 870 -9.08 17.07 -23.45
CA THR A 870 -10.49 16.71 -23.38
C THR A 870 -10.83 15.55 -24.30
N VAL A 871 -11.55 14.56 -23.75
CA VAL A 871 -11.92 13.34 -24.46
C VAL A 871 -13.45 13.25 -24.58
N LEU A 872 -13.92 13.17 -25.82
CA LEU A 872 -15.31 12.90 -26.17
C LEU A 872 -15.57 11.38 -26.15
N CYS A 873 -16.44 10.95 -25.23
CA CYS A 873 -16.81 9.55 -25.01
C CYS A 873 -18.22 9.46 -24.38
N SER A 874 -18.77 8.25 -24.24
CA SER A 874 -20.04 8.03 -23.54
C SER A 874 -19.90 8.30 -22.03
N TYR A 875 -21.03 8.39 -21.33
CA TYR A 875 -21.06 8.55 -19.88
C TYR A 875 -20.33 7.41 -19.15
N GLU A 876 -20.55 6.17 -19.57
CA GLU A 876 -19.98 4.95 -18.99
C GLU A 876 -18.46 4.88 -19.18
N THR A 877 -17.98 5.20 -20.39
CA THR A 877 -16.54 5.29 -20.69
C THR A 877 -15.91 6.44 -19.91
N GLY A 878 -16.56 7.61 -19.92
CA GLY A 878 -16.12 8.82 -19.25
C GLY A 878 -16.09 8.71 -17.73
N ASN A 879 -16.92 7.85 -17.12
CA ASN A 879 -16.87 7.59 -15.68
C ASN A 879 -15.53 6.99 -15.24
N ALA A 880 -15.03 6.02 -16.00
CA ALA A 880 -13.82 5.30 -15.64
C ALA A 880 -12.56 6.02 -16.13
N LEU A 881 -12.58 6.60 -17.33
CA LEU A 881 -11.38 7.09 -18.03
C LEU A 881 -10.48 8.02 -17.17
N PRO A 882 -11.00 9.04 -16.46
CA PRO A 882 -10.18 9.91 -15.61
C PRO A 882 -9.49 9.20 -14.43
N ALA A 883 -9.89 7.98 -14.08
CA ALA A 883 -9.19 7.16 -13.08
C ALA A 883 -7.91 6.50 -13.65
N TRP A 884 -7.69 6.56 -14.96
CA TRP A 884 -6.59 5.91 -15.67
C TRP A 884 -5.67 6.90 -16.39
N ALA A 885 -6.25 7.94 -16.99
CA ALA A 885 -5.54 8.95 -17.75
C ALA A 885 -5.84 10.36 -17.18
N PRO A 886 -4.88 11.29 -17.20
CA PRO A 886 -5.04 12.64 -16.64
C PRO A 886 -5.82 13.57 -17.58
N VAL A 887 -6.98 13.12 -18.06
CA VAL A 887 -7.79 13.80 -19.07
C VAL A 887 -9.09 14.33 -18.47
N PHE A 888 -9.69 15.29 -19.18
CA PHE A 888 -11.05 15.75 -18.93
C PHE A 888 -12.03 15.00 -19.83
N VAL A 889 -13.24 14.78 -19.33
CA VAL A 889 -14.37 14.24 -20.09
C VAL A 889 -15.56 15.19 -19.95
N LEU A 890 -16.42 15.15 -20.95
CA LEU A 890 -17.63 15.99 -20.97
C LEU A 890 -18.67 15.54 -19.95
N ALA A 891 -18.84 14.22 -19.82
CA ALA A 891 -19.72 13.59 -18.86
C ALA A 891 -19.12 12.28 -18.36
N GLY A 892 -19.30 11.99 -17.06
CA GLY A 892 -18.85 10.71 -16.51
C GLY A 892 -19.11 10.51 -15.03
N HIS A 893 -19.40 11.55 -14.24
CA HIS A 893 -19.77 11.36 -12.83
C HIS A 893 -20.98 12.22 -12.49
N GLY A 894 -22.02 11.60 -11.95
CA GLY A 894 -23.36 12.16 -11.84
C GLY A 894 -23.39 13.62 -11.34
N PRO A 895 -22.97 13.89 -10.10
CA PRO A 895 -22.96 15.24 -9.57
C PRO A 895 -21.75 16.10 -10.03
N GLU A 896 -20.66 15.50 -10.53
CA GLU A 896 -19.44 16.24 -10.93
C GLU A 896 -19.42 16.68 -12.40
N SER A 897 -20.34 16.18 -13.23
CA SER A 897 -20.52 16.62 -14.62
C SER A 897 -21.51 17.77 -14.68
N ALA A 898 -21.02 19.01 -14.77
CA ALA A 898 -21.89 20.19 -14.78
C ALA A 898 -22.86 20.17 -15.98
N ASN A 899 -24.14 20.46 -15.73
CA ASN A 899 -25.23 20.40 -16.72
C ASN A 899 -25.43 19.00 -17.34
N LEU A 900 -25.25 17.94 -16.54
CA LEU A 900 -25.20 16.55 -17.02
C LEU A 900 -26.31 16.17 -18.01
N GLU A 901 -27.58 16.48 -17.70
CA GLU A 901 -28.72 16.11 -18.55
C GLU A 901 -28.60 16.68 -19.98
N ALA A 902 -28.17 17.95 -20.10
CA ALA A 902 -27.99 18.59 -21.39
C ALA A 902 -26.76 18.03 -22.13
N VAL A 903 -25.66 17.79 -21.39
CA VAL A 903 -24.41 17.29 -21.98
C VAL A 903 -24.57 15.87 -22.50
N ILE A 904 -25.28 14.98 -21.79
CA ILE A 904 -25.57 13.62 -22.28
C ILE A 904 -26.33 13.69 -23.61
N ILE A 905 -27.37 14.52 -23.71
CA ILE A 905 -28.15 14.68 -24.95
C ILE A 905 -27.26 15.16 -26.09
N ASP A 906 -26.35 16.11 -25.83
CA ASP A 906 -25.42 16.59 -26.85
C ASP A 906 -24.39 15.52 -27.27
N ILE A 907 -23.87 14.72 -26.32
CA ILE A 907 -22.97 13.60 -26.63
C ILE A 907 -23.70 12.55 -27.49
N GLU A 908 -24.91 12.16 -27.12
CA GLU A 908 -25.72 11.20 -27.88
C GLU A 908 -26.04 11.74 -29.28
N LYS A 909 -26.39 13.03 -29.38
CA LYS A 909 -26.62 13.71 -30.64
C LYS A 909 -25.37 13.73 -31.52
N PHE A 910 -24.18 13.91 -30.95
CA PHE A 910 -22.92 13.87 -31.70
C PHE A 910 -22.71 12.52 -32.39
N TYR A 911 -22.98 11.42 -31.68
CA TYR A 911 -22.84 10.06 -32.20
C TYR A 911 -24.00 9.62 -33.11
N SER A 912 -25.15 10.31 -33.10
CA SER A 912 -26.35 9.91 -33.85
C SER A 912 -26.35 10.33 -35.34
N ARG A 913 -27.35 9.84 -36.11
CA ARG A 913 -27.64 10.28 -37.49
C ARG A 913 -28.17 11.70 -37.60
N GLU A 914 -28.61 12.30 -36.50
CA GLU A 914 -29.40 13.54 -36.52
C GLU A 914 -28.53 14.81 -36.52
N SER A 915 -27.24 14.69 -36.21
CA SER A 915 -26.32 15.83 -36.21
C SER A 915 -25.74 16.13 -37.60
N THR A 916 -25.77 17.40 -38.00
CA THR A 916 -25.06 17.90 -39.17
C THR A 916 -23.56 18.03 -38.90
N MET A 917 -22.74 18.02 -39.96
CA MET A 917 -21.29 18.21 -39.86
C MET A 917 -20.92 19.55 -39.21
N GLU A 918 -21.60 20.63 -39.59
CA GLU A 918 -21.41 21.96 -39.01
C GLU A 918 -21.68 21.96 -37.49
N TRP A 919 -22.73 21.26 -37.05
CA TRP A 919 -23.02 21.15 -35.63
C TRP A 919 -21.95 20.38 -34.86
N ARG A 920 -21.44 19.26 -35.43
CA ARG A 920 -20.36 18.47 -34.81
C ARG A 920 -19.06 19.25 -34.71
N ASN A 921 -18.67 19.98 -35.75
CA ASN A 921 -17.46 20.81 -35.73
C ASN A 921 -17.59 21.95 -34.71
N GLY A 922 -18.76 22.60 -34.66
CA GLY A 922 -19.05 23.60 -33.62
C GLY A 922 -19.05 22.99 -32.21
N PHE A 923 -19.47 21.74 -32.05
CA PHE A 923 -19.43 21.04 -30.77
C PHE A 923 -18.00 20.72 -30.30
N ILE A 924 -17.14 20.26 -31.21
CA ILE A 924 -15.71 20.00 -30.94
C ILE A 924 -15.02 21.29 -30.49
N LEU A 925 -15.21 22.39 -31.22
CA LEU A 925 -14.59 23.68 -30.91
C LEU A 925 -15.11 24.27 -29.59
N ARG A 926 -16.43 24.26 -29.34
CA ARG A 926 -17.02 24.80 -28.11
C ARG A 926 -16.56 24.08 -26.84
N ASN A 927 -16.25 22.79 -26.96
CA ASN A 927 -15.86 21.94 -25.85
C ASN A 927 -14.35 21.64 -25.81
N SER A 928 -13.58 22.20 -26.75
CA SER A 928 -12.13 21.97 -26.87
C SER A 928 -11.76 20.49 -26.88
N VAL A 929 -12.47 19.68 -27.68
CA VAL A 929 -12.24 18.22 -27.75
C VAL A 929 -10.91 17.94 -28.46
N ASP A 930 -10.03 17.18 -27.81
CA ASP A 930 -8.72 16.78 -28.35
C ASP A 930 -8.72 15.33 -28.85
N PHE A 931 -9.49 14.46 -28.18
CA PHE A 931 -9.65 13.06 -28.55
C PHE A 931 -11.11 12.62 -28.59
N MET A 932 -11.39 11.61 -29.40
CA MET A 932 -12.69 10.93 -29.45
C MET A 932 -12.49 9.42 -29.35
N ILE A 933 -13.35 8.76 -28.57
CA ILE A 933 -13.35 7.31 -28.40
C ILE A 933 -14.56 6.71 -29.14
N LEU A 934 -14.33 5.62 -29.88
CA LEU A 934 -15.37 4.74 -30.39
C LEU A 934 -15.21 3.35 -29.77
N GLY A 935 -15.96 3.08 -28.70
CA GLY A 935 -16.08 1.78 -28.04
C GLY A 935 -17.47 1.16 -28.22
N PRO A 936 -17.73 0.02 -27.54
CA PRO A 936 -19.02 -0.66 -27.58
C PRO A 936 -20.21 0.21 -27.12
N GLU A 937 -20.00 1.10 -26.15
CA GLU A 937 -21.05 2.00 -25.64
C GLU A 937 -21.38 3.10 -26.64
N GLU A 938 -20.37 3.75 -27.21
CA GLU A 938 -20.57 4.79 -28.23
C GLU A 938 -21.19 4.19 -29.50
N LYS A 939 -20.77 2.99 -29.90
CA LYS A 939 -21.29 2.28 -31.08
C LYS A 939 -22.79 1.98 -31.02
N LYS A 940 -23.43 1.97 -29.84
CA LYS A 940 -24.89 1.79 -29.71
C LYS A 940 -25.68 2.89 -30.42
N SER A 941 -25.14 4.11 -30.43
CA SER A 941 -25.78 5.29 -31.02
C SER A 941 -25.24 5.63 -32.40
N VAL A 942 -24.12 5.01 -32.80
CA VAL A 942 -23.44 5.28 -34.08
C VAL A 942 -24.10 4.51 -35.23
N PRO A 943 -24.54 5.20 -36.29
CA PRO A 943 -25.07 4.52 -37.47
C PRO A 943 -23.98 3.85 -38.31
N SER A 944 -24.35 2.80 -39.04
CA SER A 944 -23.48 2.11 -40.03
C SER A 944 -22.96 2.99 -41.18
N SER A 945 -23.44 4.24 -41.29
CA SER A 945 -23.04 5.25 -42.27
C SER A 945 -22.23 6.39 -41.65
N PHE A 946 -21.74 6.23 -40.41
CA PHE A 946 -20.94 7.25 -39.73
C PHE A 946 -19.55 7.30 -40.34
N VAL A 947 -19.22 8.42 -40.98
CA VAL A 947 -17.92 8.65 -41.60
C VAL A 947 -17.18 9.72 -40.78
N LEU A 948 -16.01 9.35 -40.27
CA LEU A 948 -15.04 10.26 -39.66
C LEU A 948 -14.16 10.82 -40.77
N GLU A 949 -14.58 11.88 -41.45
CA GLU A 949 -13.79 12.53 -42.51
C GLU A 949 -12.90 13.66 -41.93
N ASP A 950 -11.65 13.74 -42.41
CA ASP A 950 -10.56 14.75 -42.30
C ASP A 950 -10.25 15.47 -40.97
N VAL A 951 -11.09 15.37 -39.93
CA VAL A 951 -10.93 16.03 -38.63
C VAL A 951 -10.29 15.12 -37.58
N PHE A 952 -10.45 13.80 -37.74
CA PHE A 952 -10.05 12.79 -36.76
C PHE A 952 -9.02 11.83 -37.34
N GLN A 953 -7.81 11.84 -36.77
CA GLN A 953 -6.76 10.88 -37.12
C GLN A 953 -6.82 9.68 -36.16
N PRO A 954 -6.99 8.44 -36.65
CA PRO A 954 -6.92 7.27 -35.79
C PRO A 954 -5.51 7.11 -35.22
N ILE A 955 -5.41 6.96 -33.90
CA ILE A 955 -4.15 6.76 -33.18
C ILE A 955 -4.10 5.44 -32.41
N TYR A 956 -5.24 4.76 -32.23
CA TYR A 956 -5.34 3.46 -31.56
C TYR A 956 -6.50 2.66 -32.15
N ASP A 957 -6.28 1.36 -32.38
CA ASP A 957 -7.31 0.41 -32.79
C ASP A 957 -6.96 -1.00 -32.27
N ASP A 958 -7.87 -1.59 -31.50
CA ASP A 958 -7.79 -2.98 -30.99
C ASP A 958 -9.10 -3.74 -31.27
N GLN A 959 -9.72 -3.50 -32.43
CA GLN A 959 -11.02 -4.04 -32.92
C GLN A 959 -12.26 -3.58 -32.12
N ASN A 960 -12.21 -3.63 -30.79
CA ASN A 960 -13.30 -3.27 -29.90
C ASN A 960 -13.35 -1.75 -29.65
N TYR A 961 -12.19 -1.12 -29.47
CA TYR A 961 -12.04 0.29 -29.16
C TYR A 961 -11.13 0.97 -30.17
N GLN A 962 -11.55 2.15 -30.64
CA GLN A 962 -10.77 3.04 -31.49
C GLN A 962 -10.63 4.39 -30.82
N VAL A 963 -9.44 4.99 -30.90
CA VAL A 963 -9.18 6.36 -30.42
C VAL A 963 -8.73 7.22 -31.57
N PHE A 964 -9.33 8.39 -31.68
CA PHE A 964 -9.01 9.38 -32.68
C PHE A 964 -8.51 10.66 -32.02
N LYS A 965 -7.47 11.26 -32.60
CA LYS A 965 -6.97 12.59 -32.24
C LYS A 965 -7.53 13.63 -33.20
N VAL A 966 -7.95 14.78 -32.69
CA VAL A 966 -8.38 15.91 -33.52
C VAL A 966 -7.18 16.51 -34.24
N VAL A 967 -7.25 16.66 -35.58
CA VAL A 967 -6.17 17.18 -36.42
C VAL A 967 -6.19 18.71 -36.39
N SER A 968 -5.04 19.31 -36.08
CA SER A 968 -4.84 20.73 -35.76
C SER A 968 -5.08 21.74 -36.89
N GLY A 969 -5.69 21.35 -38.02
CA GLY A 969 -5.98 22.22 -39.17
C GLY A 969 -7.34 22.93 -39.14
N TRP A 970 -8.14 22.74 -38.09
CA TRP A 970 -9.50 23.29 -37.95
C TRP A 970 -9.65 24.34 -36.84
N ASN A 971 -8.54 24.74 -36.20
CA ASN A 971 -8.50 25.76 -35.15
C ASN A 971 -8.22 27.19 -35.67
N GLU A 972 -8.15 27.38 -37.00
CA GLU A 972 -8.04 28.72 -37.64
C GLU A 972 -9.40 29.32 -38.01
#